data_AF-A0A7C4C892-F1
#
_entry.id   AF-A0A7C4C892-F1
#
_cell.length_a   1.000
_cell.length_b   1.000
_cell.length_c   1.000
_cell.angle_alpha   90.00
_cell.angle_beta   90.00
_cell.angle_gamma   90.00
#
_symmetry.space_group_name_H-M   'P 1'
#
loop_
_entity.id
_entity.type
_entity.pdbx_description
1 polymer ?
#
loop_
_entity_poly.entity_id
_entity_poly.type
_entity_poly.pdbx_seq_one_letter_code
_entity_poly.pdbx_strand_id
1 'polypeptide(L)'
;MGTHEDPVADAQIGEYGRLLAPAGPVAAVRREAQVDLVVRHLNAGTSLVLIGPEGSGRTTLIEAAIRRLNKRVIETSTTHMLANTRYLGDLETRMRDFLALCADERLIPFYTDLWALMQVGRSSRVDRGIGTVLASHIQRKTLTIVGECTEEQFRKASIDEPLFGALFHQLRLTEPPEQDCLEMLRAVAERRIAEVGRRLALVLEADESLLRRVVDESRMAFPGLAAPGRLVRLLDAVIAEELEAATRNGSMPEEGRVVARPQTVLKIIEKHSGMSMRLLDDSQPLDMDEVRRFLEAQVLGQGEAIRDVVNQIAMIKSGLNPPGRPMSVMLFLGPTGVGKTELARRLAEYLFGSPERLIRLDMSEYADADACARLAGTAHGDLAARQGELTSRVLQQPFCVLLLDELEKAHTSVFDLLLQVFDAARLTDADGRTADFTRTIIIMTSNLGGSVPVEPRAFGLNRSAPAAAASPLEAIEGYFRPEFIGRIGQIVRFVPLDSQVLRVLAQREVGKLLIRDGVRRRNVQIEIDPAVYDLVVAGGITQTYGARFLARHIESRVHVPLARTLAGMPPQPNGTIIRISAARQRIAISVVKPAADRPPVEGVVVRVVPPGGDRPVSLTRRRVGELVARLEGQLEHLRELCQAADLDREKTELLQKTLRPDFWDNPDAARQVQGSIYRIEGQLRLVETLAGEVREARRMFHDSSSAGMGHLLEKVGRLALALEKRMVLASFALMCRGAVERCDAFLDVRLLGTQTLGEDPVGRLATMYLRWARSQGLQVRILDEQVDGKSTQRALLLVEGTGMCGVLLGEDGIHELHRGKFAGEAPASAFVEVRVLPRLDEPRRPPVARITAAKSASRGRLIKQARTEVKTDCPSLGIRRVLRSDLDAATARSLAAELLLAEALRREKVPASDPEGREEQPVRRYKLKPHPGVRDFRTEVSLGGIEGVWKGEIDELIQASLRLRLGGPPDPAYDVGPSGVPSKETTTE
;
A
#
# COMPACT_ATOMS: atom_id res chain seq x y z
N MET A 1 62.19 -19.25 -10.51
CA MET A 1 62.07 -20.71 -10.73
C MET A 1 60.65 -20.97 -11.19
N GLY A 2 60.48 -21.43 -12.43
CA GLY A 2 59.17 -21.56 -13.07
C GLY A 2 58.32 -22.64 -12.40
N THR A 3 57.07 -22.30 -12.13
CA THR A 3 56.03 -23.25 -11.71
C THR A 3 55.65 -24.08 -12.93
N HIS A 4 56.06 -25.35 -12.94
CA HIS A 4 55.40 -26.37 -13.77
C HIS A 4 53.97 -26.49 -13.26
N GLU A 5 53.00 -25.94 -13.99
CA GLU A 5 51.58 -26.21 -13.78
C GLU A 5 51.29 -27.59 -14.39
N ASP A 6 51.07 -28.61 -13.55
CA ASP A 6 50.55 -29.90 -13.99
C ASP A 6 49.00 -29.83 -14.01
N PRO A 7 48.36 -29.74 -15.18
CA PRO A 7 46.92 -29.57 -15.28
C PRO A 7 46.14 -30.79 -14.74
N VAL A 8 46.77 -31.96 -14.62
CA VAL A 8 46.15 -33.16 -14.05
C VAL A 8 46.10 -33.08 -12.52
N ALA A 9 47.20 -32.63 -11.90
CA ALA A 9 47.26 -32.42 -10.46
C ALA A 9 46.29 -31.31 -10.01
N ASP A 10 46.21 -30.21 -10.76
CA ASP A 10 45.28 -29.11 -10.45
C ASP A 10 43.80 -29.51 -10.57
N ALA A 11 43.47 -30.40 -11.51
CA ALA A 11 42.13 -30.97 -11.62
C ALA A 11 41.77 -31.85 -10.40
N GLN A 12 42.71 -32.67 -9.91
CA GLN A 12 42.52 -33.48 -8.70
C GLN A 12 42.40 -32.62 -7.43
N ILE A 13 43.19 -31.55 -7.31
CA ILE A 13 43.09 -30.57 -6.22
C ILE A 13 41.68 -29.95 -6.18
N GLY A 14 41.11 -29.66 -7.35
CA GLY A 14 39.76 -29.11 -7.50
C GLY A 14 38.64 -29.96 -6.89
N GLU A 15 38.83 -31.28 -6.76
CA GLU A 15 37.84 -32.16 -6.10
C GLU A 15 37.75 -31.97 -4.59
N TYR A 16 38.80 -31.44 -3.97
CA TYR A 16 38.93 -31.28 -2.52
C TYR A 16 38.84 -29.83 -2.06
N GLY A 17 38.97 -28.87 -2.98
CA GLY A 17 38.92 -27.46 -2.63
C GLY A 17 39.46 -26.56 -3.74
N ARG A 18 39.83 -25.34 -3.35
CA ARG A 18 40.33 -24.32 -4.26
C ARG A 18 41.76 -23.93 -3.87
N LEU A 19 42.66 -23.87 -4.83
CA LEU A 19 43.98 -23.31 -4.60
C LEU A 19 43.90 -21.81 -4.30
N LEU A 20 44.46 -21.37 -3.18
CA LEU A 20 44.50 -19.95 -2.84
C LEU A 20 45.61 -19.25 -3.62
N ALA A 21 45.25 -18.11 -4.21
CA ALA A 21 46.21 -17.23 -4.86
C ALA A 21 46.88 -16.31 -3.83
N PRO A 22 48.17 -15.97 -4.01
CA PRO A 22 48.81 -14.97 -3.17
C PRO A 22 48.09 -13.62 -3.30
N ALA A 23 47.75 -12.99 -2.18
CA ALA A 23 47.13 -11.65 -2.22
C ALA A 23 48.11 -10.62 -2.81
N GLY A 24 47.59 -9.48 -3.27
CA GLY A 24 48.37 -8.35 -3.81
C GLY A 24 49.39 -7.76 -2.80
N PRO A 25 50.34 -6.91 -3.24
CA PRO A 25 51.37 -6.32 -2.36
C PRO A 25 50.85 -5.46 -1.20
N VAL A 26 49.57 -5.06 -1.26
CA VAL A 26 48.89 -4.24 -0.25
C VAL A 26 48.11 -5.10 0.78
N ALA A 27 48.29 -6.42 0.75
CA ALA A 27 47.63 -7.31 1.69
C ALA A 27 48.33 -7.28 3.06
N ALA A 28 47.54 -7.28 4.14
CA ALA A 28 48.02 -7.34 5.52
C ALA A 28 48.90 -6.15 6.00
N VAL A 29 48.66 -4.94 5.48
CA VAL A 29 49.21 -3.68 6.02
C VAL A 29 48.95 -3.59 7.52
N ARG A 30 49.97 -3.22 8.32
CA ARG A 30 49.91 -3.18 9.80
C ARG A 30 49.66 -4.54 10.46
N ARG A 31 49.87 -5.64 9.73
CA ARG A 31 49.81 -7.03 10.22
C ARG A 31 51.06 -7.83 9.87
N GLU A 32 52.18 -7.17 9.59
CA GLU A 32 53.43 -7.77 9.12
C GLU A 32 53.98 -8.78 10.15
N ALA A 33 53.94 -8.43 11.43
CA ALA A 33 54.37 -9.30 12.51
C ALA A 33 53.55 -10.60 12.61
N GLN A 34 52.24 -10.53 12.38
CA GLN A 34 51.38 -11.71 12.39
C GLN A 34 51.59 -12.57 11.13
N VAL A 35 51.84 -11.96 9.97
CA VAL A 35 52.25 -12.69 8.75
C VAL A 35 53.57 -13.41 8.98
N ASP A 36 54.55 -12.76 9.62
CA ASP A 36 55.85 -13.38 9.96
C ASP A 36 55.68 -14.60 10.87
N LEU A 37 54.79 -14.52 11.86
CA LEU A 37 54.46 -15.65 12.73
C LEU A 37 53.84 -16.81 11.96
N VAL A 38 52.86 -16.54 11.09
CA VAL A 38 52.23 -17.57 10.27
C VAL A 38 53.26 -18.25 9.36
N VAL A 39 54.07 -17.47 8.65
CA VAL A 39 55.12 -18.01 7.77
C VAL A 39 56.10 -18.87 8.56
N ARG A 40 56.53 -18.41 9.74
CA ARG A 40 57.46 -19.15 10.61
C ARG A 40 56.87 -20.49 11.06
N HIS A 41 55.63 -20.52 11.54
CA HIS A 41 55.01 -21.74 12.04
C HIS A 41 54.71 -22.75 10.93
N LEU A 42 54.20 -22.30 9.79
CA LEU A 42 53.87 -23.18 8.67
C LEU A 42 55.11 -23.78 8.00
N ASN A 43 56.19 -23.00 7.84
CA ASN A 43 57.46 -23.53 7.34
C ASN A 43 58.11 -24.50 8.33
N ALA A 44 57.87 -24.34 9.65
CA ALA A 44 58.30 -25.28 10.68
C ALA A 44 57.42 -26.55 10.79
N GLY A 45 56.41 -26.69 9.92
CA GLY A 45 55.47 -27.82 9.91
C GLY A 45 54.50 -27.82 11.10
N THR A 46 54.29 -26.67 11.75
CA THR A 46 53.38 -26.52 12.90
C THR A 46 51.99 -26.12 12.41
N SER A 47 50.97 -26.91 12.75
CA SER A 47 49.58 -26.58 12.43
C SER A 47 49.10 -25.37 13.24
N LEU A 48 48.28 -24.52 12.63
CA LEU A 48 47.87 -23.22 13.16
C LEU A 48 46.35 -23.09 13.18
N VAL A 49 45.82 -22.40 14.18
CA VAL A 49 44.43 -21.93 14.19
C VAL A 49 44.41 -20.41 14.36
N LEU A 50 43.76 -19.73 13.41
CA LEU A 50 43.48 -18.31 13.44
C LEU A 50 42.17 -18.06 14.18
N ILE A 51 42.25 -17.46 15.36
CA ILE A 51 41.10 -17.19 16.22
C ILE A 51 40.78 -15.72 16.17
N GLY A 52 39.57 -15.34 15.79
CA GLY A 52 39.16 -13.94 15.80
C GLY A 52 37.73 -13.73 15.31
N PRO A 53 37.15 -12.55 15.52
CA PRO A 53 35.81 -12.23 15.03
C PRO A 53 35.77 -12.20 13.49
N GLU A 54 34.58 -12.39 12.93
CA GLU A 54 34.37 -12.31 11.48
C GLU A 54 34.77 -10.92 10.96
N GLY A 55 35.49 -10.87 9.83
CA GLY A 55 36.01 -9.63 9.26
C GLY A 55 37.37 -9.16 9.82
N SER A 56 37.95 -9.83 10.83
CA SER A 56 39.28 -9.49 11.37
C SER A 56 40.46 -9.69 10.41
N GLY A 57 40.23 -10.27 9.22
CA GLY A 57 41.24 -10.44 8.18
C GLY A 57 42.03 -11.75 8.25
N ARG A 58 41.48 -12.81 8.86
CA ARG A 58 42.12 -14.14 8.98
C ARG A 58 42.55 -14.72 7.62
N THR A 59 41.63 -14.78 6.66
CA THR A 59 41.92 -15.26 5.29
C THR A 59 43.00 -14.42 4.62
N THR A 60 42.89 -13.09 4.68
CA THR A 60 43.86 -12.15 4.09
C THR A 60 45.27 -12.35 4.65
N LEU A 61 45.39 -12.73 5.91
CA LEU A 61 46.67 -13.02 6.55
C LEU A 61 47.33 -14.28 5.96
N ILE A 62 46.53 -15.32 5.67
CA ILE A 62 47.01 -16.51 4.96
C ILE A 62 47.40 -16.15 3.53
N GLU A 63 46.56 -15.42 2.80
CA GLU A 63 46.85 -15.03 1.42
C GLU A 63 48.13 -14.18 1.31
N ALA A 64 48.41 -13.33 2.30
CA ALA A 64 49.66 -12.57 2.40
C ALA A 64 50.86 -13.47 2.72
N ALA A 65 50.68 -14.50 3.54
CA ALA A 65 51.71 -15.47 3.88
C ALA A 65 52.12 -16.34 2.67
N ILE A 66 51.20 -16.70 1.78
CA ILE A 66 51.44 -17.61 0.62
C ILE A 66 52.69 -17.24 -0.17
N ARG A 67 52.95 -15.94 -0.41
CA ARG A 67 54.14 -15.47 -1.16
C ARG A 67 55.48 -15.88 -0.54
N ARG A 68 55.49 -16.16 0.75
CA ARG A 68 56.69 -16.44 1.57
C ARG A 68 56.71 -17.89 2.08
N LEU A 69 55.72 -18.69 1.72
CA LEU A 69 55.66 -20.11 2.05
C LEU A 69 56.38 -20.94 0.99
N ASN A 70 57.01 -22.02 1.43
CA ASN A 70 57.64 -23.01 0.54
C ASN A 70 56.65 -24.07 0.02
N LYS A 71 55.35 -23.89 0.32
CA LYS A 71 54.25 -24.83 0.09
C LYS A 71 53.05 -24.08 -0.50
N ARG A 72 52.24 -24.78 -1.28
CA ARG A 72 50.97 -24.28 -1.84
C ARG A 72 49.86 -24.38 -0.78
N VAL A 73 48.85 -23.53 -0.83
CA VAL A 73 47.71 -23.55 0.13
C VAL A 73 46.42 -23.88 -0.61
N ILE A 74 45.67 -24.86 -0.11
CA ILE A 74 44.36 -25.25 -0.62
C ILE A 74 43.28 -24.88 0.40
N GLU A 75 42.34 -24.01 0.01
CA GLU A 75 41.14 -23.73 0.79
C GLU A 75 40.13 -24.86 0.65
N THR A 76 39.68 -25.40 1.77
CA THR A 76 38.74 -26.50 1.83
C THR A 76 37.77 -26.35 3.01
N SER A 77 36.74 -27.19 3.06
CA SER A 77 35.70 -27.17 4.10
C SER A 77 35.27 -28.58 4.47
N THR A 78 34.57 -28.71 5.59
CA THR A 78 33.93 -29.97 5.98
C THR A 78 32.99 -30.49 4.88
N THR A 79 32.26 -29.60 4.21
CA THR A 79 31.37 -29.96 3.10
C THR A 79 32.10 -30.58 1.92
N HIS A 80 33.28 -30.07 1.56
CA HIS A 80 34.10 -30.65 0.48
C HIS A 80 34.63 -32.05 0.83
N MET A 81 34.96 -32.26 2.12
CA MET A 81 35.38 -33.57 2.61
C MET A 81 34.22 -34.57 2.61
N LEU A 82 33.01 -34.12 2.93
CA LEU A 82 31.80 -34.95 2.95
C LEU A 82 31.21 -35.21 1.56
N ALA A 83 31.60 -34.44 0.55
CA ALA A 83 31.09 -34.58 -0.81
C ALA A 83 31.28 -36.02 -1.31
N ASN A 84 30.21 -36.61 -1.85
CA ASN A 84 30.17 -37.98 -2.37
C ASN A 84 30.50 -39.09 -1.35
N THR A 85 30.43 -38.82 -0.04
CA THR A 85 30.57 -39.84 1.01
C THR A 85 29.19 -40.23 1.55
N ARG A 86 28.90 -41.53 1.68
CA ARG A 86 27.65 -42.04 2.28
C ARG A 86 27.89 -42.74 3.61
N TYR A 87 29.06 -43.36 3.76
CA TYR A 87 29.47 -44.08 4.95
C TYR A 87 30.76 -43.49 5.53
N LEU A 88 30.99 -43.71 6.83
CA LEU A 88 32.20 -43.24 7.52
C LEU A 88 33.49 -43.80 6.88
N GLY A 89 33.46 -45.02 6.36
CA GLY A 89 34.59 -45.63 5.63
C GLY A 89 34.91 -44.94 4.30
N ASP A 90 33.90 -44.39 3.61
CA ASP A 90 34.11 -43.60 2.38
C ASP A 90 34.88 -42.32 2.71
N LEU A 91 34.52 -41.70 3.83
CA LEU A 91 35.12 -40.47 4.32
C LEU A 91 36.56 -40.69 4.84
N GLU A 92 36.83 -41.82 5.51
CA GLU A 92 38.19 -42.20 5.90
C GLU A 92 39.09 -42.43 4.68
N THR A 93 38.56 -43.09 3.64
CA THR A 93 39.30 -43.33 2.39
C THR A 93 39.60 -42.02 1.67
N ARG A 94 38.57 -41.18 1.52
CA ARG A 94 38.70 -39.85 0.91
C ARG A 94 39.68 -38.95 1.66
N MET A 95 39.70 -39.02 3.00
CA MET A 95 40.67 -38.28 3.81
C MET A 95 42.09 -38.81 3.58
N ARG A 96 42.27 -40.14 3.52
CA ARG A 96 43.58 -40.74 3.23
C ARG A 96 44.13 -40.30 1.87
N ASP A 97 43.28 -40.31 0.85
CA ASP A 97 43.64 -39.88 -0.50
C ASP A 97 44.00 -38.39 -0.52
N PHE A 98 43.23 -37.55 0.19
CA PHE A 98 43.53 -36.14 0.35
C PHE A 98 44.87 -35.89 1.07
N LEU A 99 45.18 -36.67 2.11
CA LEU A 99 46.44 -36.56 2.84
C LEU A 99 47.64 -36.96 1.96
N ALA A 100 47.49 -37.99 1.12
CA ALA A 100 48.50 -38.38 0.14
C ALA A 100 48.75 -37.26 -0.87
N LEU A 101 47.67 -36.70 -1.43
CA LEU A 101 47.75 -35.54 -2.34
C LEU A 101 48.45 -34.35 -1.67
N CYS A 102 48.16 -34.07 -0.40
CA CYS A 102 48.82 -32.99 0.32
C CYS A 102 50.34 -33.19 0.48
N ALA A 103 50.78 -34.44 0.63
CA ALA A 103 52.18 -34.79 0.73
C ALA A 103 52.89 -34.65 -0.63
N ASP A 104 52.29 -35.19 -1.69
CA ASP A 104 52.86 -35.22 -3.04
C ASP A 104 52.98 -33.80 -3.64
N GLU A 105 51.92 -33.01 -3.53
CA GLU A 105 51.83 -31.65 -4.10
C GLU A 105 52.33 -30.54 -3.15
N ARG A 106 52.86 -30.91 -1.98
CA ARG A 106 53.31 -29.98 -0.92
C ARG A 106 52.23 -28.96 -0.57
N LEU A 107 51.02 -29.43 -0.33
CA LEU A 107 49.86 -28.59 0.00
C LEU A 107 49.72 -28.41 1.53
N ILE A 108 49.28 -27.23 1.92
CA ILE A 108 48.78 -26.93 3.25
C ILE A 108 47.25 -26.75 3.13
N PRO A 109 46.44 -27.65 3.70
CA PRO A 109 45.00 -27.44 3.77
C PRO A 109 44.66 -26.30 4.73
N PHE A 110 43.87 -25.35 4.23
CA PHE A 110 43.24 -24.27 4.96
C PHE A 110 41.74 -24.55 5.11
N TYR A 111 41.30 -24.82 6.32
CA TYR A 111 39.89 -25.11 6.64
C TYR A 111 39.19 -23.86 7.18
N THR A 112 38.11 -23.45 6.53
CA THR A 112 37.24 -22.35 6.98
C THR A 112 36.33 -22.73 8.16
N ASP A 113 36.13 -24.03 8.37
CA ASP A 113 35.25 -24.61 9.38
C ASP A 113 35.90 -25.80 10.11
N LEU A 114 37.21 -25.71 10.39
CA LEU A 114 38.01 -26.81 10.97
C LEU A 114 37.36 -27.43 12.22
N TRP A 115 36.74 -26.60 13.05
CA TRP A 115 36.05 -27.05 14.27
C TRP A 115 34.91 -28.04 13.98
N ALA A 116 34.21 -27.89 12.84
CA ALA A 116 33.10 -28.76 12.46
C ALA A 116 33.62 -30.11 11.97
N LEU A 117 34.69 -30.13 11.18
CA LEU A 117 35.35 -31.35 10.70
C LEU A 117 35.75 -32.27 11.86
N MET A 118 36.25 -31.69 12.95
CA MET A 118 36.65 -32.44 14.15
C MET A 118 35.48 -33.17 14.83
N GLN A 119 34.24 -32.75 14.59
CA GLN A 119 33.04 -33.38 15.14
C GLN A 119 32.46 -34.47 14.23
N VAL A 120 32.91 -34.56 12.97
CA VAL A 120 32.35 -35.49 11.99
C VAL A 120 32.67 -36.95 12.36
N GLY A 121 31.65 -37.80 12.25
CA GLY A 121 31.75 -39.24 12.52
C GLY A 121 31.50 -39.65 13.97
N ARG A 122 31.15 -38.70 14.85
CA ARG A 122 30.75 -38.98 16.24
C ARG A 122 29.28 -39.36 16.33
N SER A 123 29.00 -40.46 17.04
CA SER A 123 27.63 -40.88 17.38
C SER A 123 27.61 -41.40 18.82
N SER A 124 26.42 -41.58 19.41
CA SER A 124 26.27 -42.11 20.78
C SER A 124 26.85 -43.51 21.00
N ARG A 125 27.33 -44.19 19.93
CA ARG A 125 27.94 -45.53 19.99
C ARG A 125 29.41 -45.58 19.54
N VAL A 126 29.98 -44.49 19.02
CA VAL A 126 31.35 -44.46 18.47
C VAL A 126 32.05 -43.18 18.90
N ASP A 127 33.02 -43.31 19.81
CA ASP A 127 33.82 -42.18 20.35
C ASP A 127 34.93 -41.71 19.40
N ARG A 128 35.33 -42.54 18.42
CA ARG A 128 36.40 -42.22 17.47
C ARG A 128 35.83 -41.60 16.19
N GLY A 129 35.86 -40.28 16.11
CA GLY A 129 35.62 -39.50 14.90
C GLY A 129 36.92 -39.19 14.12
N ILE A 130 36.79 -38.49 13.00
CA ILE A 130 37.90 -38.11 12.10
C ILE A 130 38.95 -37.23 12.77
N GLY A 131 38.55 -36.45 13.79
CA GLY A 131 39.48 -35.66 14.57
C GLY A 131 40.62 -36.47 15.20
N THR A 132 40.38 -37.73 15.57
CA THR A 132 41.42 -38.61 16.13
C THR A 132 42.46 -39.04 15.09
N VAL A 133 42.03 -39.25 13.84
CA VAL A 133 42.93 -39.59 12.72
C VAL A 133 43.81 -38.39 12.37
N LEU A 134 43.22 -37.19 12.31
CA LEU A 134 43.95 -35.94 12.05
C LEU A 134 44.94 -35.63 13.18
N ALA A 135 44.55 -35.83 14.43
CA ALA A 135 45.40 -35.59 15.60
C ALA A 135 46.76 -36.31 15.51
N SER A 136 46.75 -37.60 15.12
CA SER A 136 47.98 -38.39 14.97
C SER A 136 48.94 -37.83 13.92
N HIS A 137 48.42 -37.38 12.77
CA HIS A 137 49.22 -36.82 11.68
C HIS A 137 49.78 -35.43 12.02
N ILE A 138 49.00 -34.63 12.74
CA ILE A 138 49.42 -33.30 13.23
C ILE A 138 50.53 -33.45 14.28
N GLN A 139 50.37 -34.34 15.26
CA GLN A 139 51.37 -34.58 16.31
C GLN A 139 52.70 -35.09 15.75
N ARG A 140 52.65 -35.95 14.71
CA ARG A 140 53.83 -36.46 13.99
C ARG A 140 54.43 -35.44 13.01
N LYS A 141 53.81 -34.27 12.84
CA LYS A 141 54.17 -33.24 11.83
C LYS A 141 54.20 -33.76 10.39
N THR A 142 53.48 -34.84 10.10
CA THR A 142 53.31 -35.34 8.72
C THR A 142 52.26 -34.55 7.97
N LEU A 143 51.39 -33.84 8.69
CA LEU A 143 50.36 -32.96 8.15
C LEU A 143 50.41 -31.59 8.83
N THR A 144 50.46 -30.53 8.03
CA THR A 144 50.37 -29.14 8.50
C THR A 144 49.03 -28.56 8.05
N ILE A 145 48.17 -28.20 8.99
CA ILE A 145 46.84 -27.64 8.73
C ILE A 145 46.78 -26.20 9.21
N VAL A 146 46.05 -25.36 8.48
CA VAL A 146 45.58 -24.06 8.98
C VAL A 146 44.07 -24.12 9.14
N GLY A 147 43.55 -23.71 10.29
CA GLY A 147 42.12 -23.48 10.50
C GLY A 147 41.82 -22.03 10.80
N GLU A 148 40.61 -21.58 10.49
CA GLU A 148 40.05 -20.39 11.11
C GLU A 148 38.80 -20.69 11.94
N CYS A 149 38.61 -19.92 13.01
CA CYS A 149 37.41 -19.98 13.84
C CYS A 149 37.21 -18.68 14.63
N THR A 150 35.99 -18.47 15.12
CA THR A 150 35.72 -17.44 16.13
C THR A 150 36.16 -17.94 17.52
N GLU A 151 36.27 -17.02 18.47
CA GLU A 151 36.61 -17.36 19.86
C GLU A 151 35.63 -18.40 20.44
N GLU A 152 34.36 -18.26 20.07
CA GLU A 152 33.27 -19.07 20.61
C GLU A 152 33.24 -20.46 19.96
N GLN A 153 33.52 -20.52 18.65
CA GLN A 153 33.75 -21.78 17.95
C GLN A 153 34.97 -22.53 18.52
N PHE A 154 36.05 -21.82 18.81
CA PHE A 154 37.25 -22.40 19.43
C PHE A 154 36.96 -22.96 20.82
N ARG A 155 36.25 -22.19 21.66
CA ARG A 155 35.85 -22.61 23.01
C ARG A 155 34.99 -23.87 22.95
N LYS A 156 33.97 -23.88 22.08
CA LYS A 156 33.08 -25.04 21.89
C LYS A 156 33.85 -26.27 21.42
N ALA A 157 34.70 -26.12 20.40
CA ALA A 157 35.54 -27.20 19.91
C ALA A 157 36.48 -27.77 20.99
N SER A 158 37.01 -26.92 21.86
CA SER A 158 37.88 -27.33 22.97
C SER A 158 37.12 -28.06 24.09
N ILE A 159 35.83 -27.78 24.28
CA ILE A 159 34.95 -28.52 25.20
C ILE A 159 34.64 -29.89 24.61
N ASP A 160 34.26 -29.93 23.33
CA ASP A 160 33.87 -31.17 22.65
C ASP A 160 35.08 -32.10 22.39
N GLU A 161 36.27 -31.54 22.20
CA GLU A 161 37.53 -32.27 22.02
C GLU A 161 38.67 -31.56 22.78
N PRO A 162 39.04 -32.03 23.99
CA PRO A 162 40.07 -31.40 24.81
C PRO A 162 41.45 -31.30 24.13
N LEU A 163 41.78 -32.21 23.20
CA LEU A 163 43.05 -32.15 22.47
C LEU A 163 43.05 -31.07 21.39
N PHE A 164 41.89 -30.56 20.95
CA PHE A 164 41.80 -29.59 19.85
C PHE A 164 42.70 -28.37 20.09
N GLY A 165 42.60 -27.73 21.25
CA GLY A 165 43.42 -26.56 21.56
C GLY A 165 44.93 -26.86 21.68
N ALA A 166 45.31 -28.11 21.95
CA ALA A 166 46.70 -28.54 22.07
C ALA A 166 47.33 -28.98 20.74
N LEU A 167 46.52 -29.32 19.73
CA LEU A 167 46.99 -29.75 18.41
C LEU A 167 47.47 -28.58 17.54
N PHE A 168 47.01 -27.36 17.80
CA PHE A 168 47.27 -26.19 16.97
C PHE A 168 47.97 -25.08 17.74
N HIS A 169 48.90 -24.39 17.09
CA HIS A 169 49.36 -23.09 17.57
C HIS A 169 48.27 -22.04 17.37
N GLN A 170 47.93 -21.32 18.43
CA GLN A 170 46.81 -20.38 18.44
C GLN A 170 47.31 -18.97 18.14
N LEU A 171 46.83 -18.39 17.03
CA LEU A 171 47.07 -16.98 16.71
C LEU A 171 45.75 -16.22 16.82
N ARG A 172 45.66 -15.36 17.83
CA ARG A 172 44.46 -14.55 18.10
C ARG A 172 44.54 -13.20 17.39
N LEU A 173 43.51 -12.86 16.62
CA LEU A 173 43.35 -11.59 15.93
C LEU A 173 42.24 -10.79 16.59
N THR A 174 42.61 -9.64 17.14
CA THR A 174 41.66 -8.63 17.64
C THR A 174 41.40 -7.56 16.59
N GLU A 175 40.32 -6.80 16.75
CA GLU A 175 40.11 -5.59 15.93
C GLU A 175 41.32 -4.65 16.08
N PRO A 176 41.87 -4.10 14.99
CA PRO A 176 42.99 -3.18 15.05
C PRO A 176 42.56 -1.85 15.69
N PRO A 177 43.49 -1.09 16.29
CA PRO A 177 43.19 0.24 16.80
C PRO A 177 42.78 1.17 15.65
N GLU A 178 42.07 2.26 15.98
CA GLU A 178 41.50 3.19 15.00
C GLU A 178 42.57 3.82 14.06
N GLN A 179 43.74 4.13 14.62
CA GLN A 179 44.87 4.67 13.85
C GLN A 179 45.38 3.67 12.79
N ASP A 180 45.45 2.38 13.12
CA ASP A 180 45.81 1.32 12.18
C ASP A 180 44.69 1.09 11.16
N CYS A 181 43.43 1.19 11.59
CA CYS A 181 42.26 1.06 10.71
C CYS A 181 42.31 2.06 9.55
N LEU A 182 42.64 3.32 9.84
CA LEU A 182 42.72 4.37 8.82
C LEU A 182 43.85 4.12 7.81
N GLU A 183 45.04 3.71 8.28
CA GLU A 183 46.16 3.36 7.40
C GLU A 183 45.85 2.13 6.54
N MET A 184 45.27 1.09 7.13
CA MET A 184 44.81 -0.10 6.40
C MET A 184 43.78 0.29 5.34
N LEU A 185 42.82 1.14 5.69
CA LEU A 185 41.75 1.56 4.79
C LEU A 185 42.28 2.42 3.64
N ARG A 186 43.23 3.33 3.87
CA ARG A 186 43.90 4.09 2.80
C ARG A 186 44.53 3.16 1.77
N ALA A 187 45.30 2.19 2.24
CA ALA A 187 45.99 1.24 1.38
C ALA A 187 45.00 0.39 0.56
N VAL A 188 43.91 -0.06 1.19
CA VAL A 188 42.84 -0.78 0.49
C VAL A 188 42.12 0.12 -0.51
N ALA A 189 41.81 1.36 -0.14
CA ALA A 189 41.13 2.32 -1.00
C ALA A 189 41.94 2.61 -2.26
N GLU A 190 43.21 3.00 -2.14
CA GLU A 190 44.09 3.25 -3.28
C GLU A 190 44.08 2.08 -4.29
N ARG A 191 44.20 0.85 -3.78
CA ARG A 191 44.16 -0.35 -4.61
C ARG A 191 42.80 -0.54 -5.28
N ARG A 192 41.71 -0.45 -4.52
CA ARG A 192 40.35 -0.75 -4.98
C ARG A 192 39.90 0.27 -6.03
N ILE A 193 40.18 1.54 -5.75
CA ILE A 193 39.96 2.67 -6.63
C ILE A 193 40.73 2.50 -7.95
N ALA A 194 42.02 2.14 -7.89
CA ALA A 194 42.81 1.91 -9.09
C ALA A 194 42.33 0.69 -9.90
N GLU A 195 41.88 -0.37 -9.24
CA GLU A 195 41.31 -1.57 -9.88
C GLU A 195 40.01 -1.25 -10.63
N VAL A 196 39.07 -0.61 -9.95
CA VAL A 196 37.79 -0.18 -10.51
C VAL A 196 38.00 0.84 -11.63
N GLY A 197 38.89 1.82 -11.41
CA GLY A 197 39.23 2.84 -12.40
C GLY A 197 39.82 2.26 -13.68
N ARG A 198 40.73 1.28 -13.58
CA ARG A 198 41.23 0.54 -14.76
C ARG A 198 40.13 -0.24 -15.47
N ARG A 199 39.26 -0.91 -14.72
CA ARG A 199 38.19 -1.75 -15.30
C ARG A 199 37.15 -0.93 -16.06
N LEU A 200 36.86 0.28 -15.59
CA LEU A 200 35.80 1.14 -16.13
C LEU A 200 36.33 2.35 -16.91
N ALA A 201 37.65 2.49 -17.06
CA ALA A 201 38.31 3.66 -17.63
C ALA A 201 37.88 4.99 -16.97
N LEU A 202 37.82 5.00 -15.63
CA LEU A 202 37.41 6.15 -14.81
C LEU A 202 38.50 6.52 -13.81
N VAL A 203 38.58 7.81 -13.44
CA VAL A 203 39.36 8.29 -12.30
C VAL A 203 38.44 8.35 -11.08
N LEU A 204 38.60 7.43 -10.14
CA LEU A 204 37.85 7.47 -8.88
C LEU A 204 38.72 8.08 -7.79
N GLU A 205 38.15 8.94 -6.95
CA GLU A 205 38.88 9.61 -5.86
C GLU A 205 38.12 9.46 -4.56
N ALA A 206 38.86 9.15 -3.49
CA ALA A 206 38.37 9.14 -2.12
C ALA A 206 39.24 10.11 -1.32
N ASP A 207 38.61 11.10 -0.71
CA ASP A 207 39.32 12.02 0.17
C ASP A 207 39.54 11.42 1.57
N GLU A 208 40.44 12.02 2.33
CA GLU A 208 40.75 11.63 3.70
C GLU A 208 39.52 11.73 4.64
N SER A 209 38.60 12.65 4.35
CA SER A 209 37.40 12.87 5.16
C SER A 209 36.40 11.71 5.04
N LEU A 210 36.27 11.14 3.84
CA LEU A 210 35.49 9.96 3.56
C LEU A 210 36.07 8.76 4.30
N LEU A 211 37.39 8.56 4.24
CA LEU A 211 38.03 7.42 4.90
C LEU A 211 37.85 7.47 6.41
N ARG A 212 38.02 8.65 7.03
CA ARG A 212 37.71 8.84 8.46
C ARG A 212 36.26 8.53 8.76
N ARG A 213 35.33 9.07 7.97
CA ARG A 213 33.90 8.78 8.17
C ARG A 213 33.55 7.31 7.99
N VAL A 214 34.21 6.60 7.07
CA VAL A 214 34.08 5.14 6.93
C VAL A 214 34.57 4.45 8.20
N VAL A 215 35.69 4.85 8.78
CA VAL A 215 36.17 4.29 10.06
C VAL A 215 35.15 4.51 11.16
N ASP A 216 34.70 5.76 11.35
CA ASP A 216 33.79 6.17 12.42
C ASP A 216 32.43 5.47 12.31
N GLU A 217 31.86 5.47 11.11
CA GLU A 217 30.46 5.06 10.87
C GLU A 217 30.30 3.61 10.40
N SER A 218 31.41 2.92 10.09
CA SER A 218 31.38 1.51 9.65
C SER A 218 30.60 0.63 10.59
N ARG A 219 30.75 0.88 11.90
CA ARG A 219 30.05 0.14 12.95
C ARG A 219 28.57 0.18 12.64
N MET A 220 28.01 1.37 12.44
CA MET A 220 26.59 1.57 12.14
C MET A 220 26.16 0.83 10.87
N ALA A 221 26.89 0.94 9.77
CA ALA A 221 26.50 0.30 8.51
C ALA A 221 26.44 -1.24 8.59
N PHE A 222 27.41 -1.87 9.26
CA PHE A 222 27.57 -3.34 9.26
C PHE A 222 27.81 -3.87 10.68
N PRO A 223 26.75 -3.95 11.51
CA PRO A 223 26.81 -4.59 12.82
C PRO A 223 27.21 -6.06 12.69
N GLY A 224 28.11 -6.53 13.57
CA GLY A 224 28.55 -7.94 13.62
C GLY A 224 29.86 -8.25 12.88
N LEU A 225 30.33 -7.35 12.01
CA LEU A 225 31.64 -7.47 11.35
C LEU A 225 32.70 -6.66 12.10
N ALA A 226 33.87 -7.24 12.31
CA ALA A 226 35.04 -6.53 12.85
C ALA A 226 35.79 -5.76 11.74
N ALA A 227 36.52 -4.72 12.11
CA ALA A 227 37.54 -4.15 11.24
C ALA A 227 38.73 -5.12 11.07
N PRO A 228 39.39 -5.15 9.89
CA PRO A 228 39.20 -4.24 8.75
C PRO A 228 38.04 -4.61 7.81
N GLY A 229 37.50 -5.83 7.86
CA GLY A 229 36.50 -6.32 6.90
C GLY A 229 35.26 -5.43 6.81
N ARG A 230 34.78 -4.92 7.95
CA ARG A 230 33.68 -3.94 8.01
C ARG A 230 33.97 -2.66 7.22
N LEU A 231 35.21 -2.16 7.30
CA LEU A 231 35.65 -0.93 6.62
C LEU A 231 35.67 -1.13 5.12
N VAL A 232 36.25 -2.26 4.67
CA VAL A 232 36.32 -2.61 3.25
C VAL A 232 34.92 -2.79 2.66
N ARG A 233 34.02 -3.45 3.39
CA ARG A 233 32.63 -3.64 2.95
C ARG A 233 31.87 -2.32 2.79
N LEU A 234 32.05 -1.39 3.72
CA LEU A 234 31.46 -0.05 3.61
C LEU A 234 32.07 0.74 2.46
N LEU A 235 33.39 0.70 2.29
CA LEU A 235 34.05 1.35 1.17
C LEU A 235 33.58 0.79 -0.19
N ASP A 236 33.50 -0.52 -0.33
CA ASP A 236 33.00 -1.17 -1.55
C ASP A 236 31.54 -0.75 -1.83
N ALA A 237 30.70 -0.63 -0.80
CA ALA A 237 29.32 -0.14 -0.93
C ALA A 237 29.28 1.35 -1.35
N VAL A 238 30.16 2.20 -0.82
CA VAL A 238 30.28 3.62 -1.23
C VAL A 238 30.69 3.70 -2.70
N ILE A 239 31.71 2.96 -3.11
CA ILE A 239 32.18 2.94 -4.50
C ILE A 239 31.06 2.49 -5.44
N ALA A 240 30.33 1.42 -5.08
CA ALA A 240 29.22 0.92 -5.89
C ALA A 240 28.10 1.97 -6.06
N GLU A 241 27.68 2.63 -4.97
CA GLU A 241 26.62 3.64 -5.02
C GLU A 241 27.00 4.85 -5.89
N GLU A 242 28.25 5.32 -5.82
CA GLU A 242 28.73 6.45 -6.60
C GLU A 242 28.80 6.12 -8.10
N LEU A 243 29.20 4.89 -8.45
CA LEU A 243 29.22 4.42 -9.84
C LEU A 243 27.78 4.29 -10.39
N GLU A 244 26.84 3.78 -9.61
CA GLU A 244 25.43 3.71 -10.00
C GLU A 244 24.80 5.10 -10.14
N ALA A 245 25.19 6.06 -9.30
CA ALA A 245 24.75 7.44 -9.41
C ALA A 245 25.32 8.12 -10.68
N ALA A 246 26.58 7.86 -11.00
CA ALA A 246 27.22 8.38 -12.21
C ALA A 246 26.61 7.82 -13.51
N THR A 247 26.16 6.57 -13.51
CA THR A 247 25.59 5.90 -14.70
C THR A 247 24.11 6.22 -14.93
N ARG A 248 23.32 6.51 -13.88
CA ARG A 248 21.88 6.83 -13.99
C ARG A 248 21.57 8.13 -14.75
N ASN A 249 22.49 9.08 -14.81
CA ASN A 249 22.27 10.39 -15.45
C ASN A 249 22.50 10.37 -16.98
N GLY A 250 22.61 9.19 -17.61
CA GLY A 250 22.69 9.03 -19.07
C GLY A 250 23.95 9.61 -19.74
N SER A 251 24.85 10.21 -18.96
CA SER A 251 26.07 10.85 -19.41
C SER A 251 27.21 10.33 -18.54
N MET A 252 28.26 9.76 -19.13
CA MET A 252 29.51 9.59 -18.39
C MET A 252 29.95 10.97 -17.87
N PRO A 253 30.57 11.06 -16.67
CA PRO A 253 31.10 12.34 -16.18
C PRO A 253 31.98 12.98 -17.26
N GLU A 254 31.89 14.30 -17.48
CA GLU A 254 32.57 15.01 -18.58
C GLU A 254 34.09 14.76 -18.63
N GLU A 255 34.71 14.41 -17.49
CA GLU A 255 36.15 14.09 -17.37
C GLU A 255 36.42 12.60 -17.04
N GLY A 256 35.40 11.75 -17.04
CA GLY A 256 35.53 10.36 -16.57
C GLY A 256 35.94 10.26 -15.10
N ARG A 257 35.67 11.29 -14.29
CA ARG A 257 36.03 11.38 -12.87
C ARG A 257 34.82 11.17 -11.96
N VAL A 258 34.96 10.31 -10.96
CA VAL A 258 33.93 10.02 -9.94
C VAL A 258 34.55 10.27 -8.56
N VAL A 259 33.99 11.21 -7.80
CA VAL A 259 34.47 11.51 -6.45
C VAL A 259 33.52 10.88 -5.44
N ALA A 260 34.05 10.00 -4.60
CA ALA A 260 33.27 9.37 -3.53
C ALA A 260 33.06 10.36 -2.39
N ARG A 261 31.79 10.57 -2.00
CA ARG A 261 31.41 11.63 -1.06
C ARG A 261 31.15 11.10 0.35
N PRO A 262 31.53 11.84 1.41
CA PRO A 262 31.18 11.47 2.79
C PRO A 262 29.67 11.31 3.01
N GLN A 263 28.81 12.06 2.32
CA GLN A 263 27.35 11.91 2.42
C GLN A 263 26.85 10.55 1.94
N THR A 264 27.60 9.86 1.06
CA THR A 264 27.21 8.55 0.55
C THR A 264 27.31 7.47 1.63
N VAL A 265 28.22 7.63 2.60
CA VAL A 265 28.28 6.76 3.79
C VAL A 265 26.95 6.82 4.56
N LEU A 266 26.41 8.02 4.80
CA LEU A 266 25.14 8.19 5.49
C LEU A 266 23.97 7.58 4.73
N LYS A 267 23.93 7.72 3.40
CA LYS A 267 22.89 7.07 2.56
C LYS A 267 22.92 5.56 2.67
N ILE A 268 24.11 4.96 2.73
CA ILE A 268 24.24 3.51 2.91
C ILE A 268 23.73 3.10 4.29
N ILE A 269 24.04 3.89 5.32
CA ILE A 269 23.55 3.66 6.68
C ILE A 269 22.03 3.79 6.74
N GLU A 270 21.44 4.80 6.10
CA GLU A 270 19.98 4.96 5.99
C GLU A 270 19.34 3.70 5.38
N LYS A 271 19.87 3.19 4.26
CA LYS A 271 19.35 1.97 3.61
C LYS A 271 19.40 0.72 4.52
N HIS A 272 20.45 0.57 5.33
CA HIS A 272 20.62 -0.61 6.20
C HIS A 272 19.87 -0.48 7.53
N SER A 273 19.98 0.68 8.18
CA SER A 273 19.40 0.95 9.49
C SER A 273 17.91 1.31 9.42
N GLY A 274 17.46 1.88 8.30
CA GLY A 274 16.14 2.52 8.17
C GLY A 274 16.05 3.90 8.82
N MET A 275 17.12 4.39 9.46
CA MET A 275 17.13 5.72 10.06
C MET A 275 17.16 6.79 8.99
N SER A 276 16.22 7.73 9.06
CA SER A 276 16.15 8.84 8.10
C SER A 276 17.42 9.69 8.10
N MET A 277 17.75 10.28 6.95
CA MET A 277 18.85 11.25 6.85
C MET A 277 18.78 12.38 7.88
N ARG A 278 17.56 12.83 8.25
CA ARG A 278 17.39 13.87 9.29
C ARG A 278 17.87 13.42 10.66
N LEU A 279 17.80 12.12 10.96
CA LEU A 279 18.33 11.55 12.20
C LEU A 279 19.84 11.32 12.11
N LEU A 280 20.35 10.87 10.97
CA LEU A 280 21.76 10.50 10.79
C LEU A 280 22.71 11.66 10.51
N ASP A 281 22.24 12.72 9.85
CA ASP A 281 23.09 13.82 9.39
C ASP A 281 23.04 14.99 10.36
N ASP A 282 24.10 15.17 11.16
CA ASP A 282 24.20 16.26 12.16
C ASP A 282 24.06 17.66 11.57
N SER A 283 24.30 17.83 10.26
CA SER A 283 24.10 19.12 9.59
C SER A 283 22.61 19.44 9.34
N GLN A 284 21.73 18.45 9.42
CA GLN A 284 20.30 18.60 9.22
C GLN A 284 19.57 18.76 10.57
N PRO A 285 18.91 19.90 10.83
CA PRO A 285 18.14 20.07 12.04
C PRO A 285 16.90 19.18 12.02
N LEU A 286 16.52 18.68 13.20
CA LEU A 286 15.27 17.95 13.41
C LEU A 286 14.23 18.88 14.03
N ASP A 287 13.10 19.09 13.34
CA ASP A 287 11.98 19.84 13.89
C ASP A 287 11.21 18.99 14.91
N MET A 288 11.41 19.31 16.20
CA MET A 288 10.77 18.59 17.31
C MET A 288 9.24 18.75 17.31
N ASP A 289 8.71 19.86 16.78
CA ASP A 289 7.27 20.07 16.67
C ASP A 289 6.67 19.26 15.51
N GLU A 290 7.42 19.02 14.43
CA GLU A 290 7.06 18.05 13.39
C GLU A 290 6.99 16.62 13.97
N VAL A 291 8.02 16.21 14.71
CA VAL A 291 8.07 14.88 15.37
C VAL A 291 6.89 14.71 16.32
N ARG A 292 6.65 15.71 17.16
CA ARG A 292 5.54 15.72 18.12
C ARG A 292 4.20 15.59 17.41
N ARG A 293 3.94 16.38 16.37
CA ARG A 293 2.69 16.32 15.60
C ARG A 293 2.49 14.96 14.92
N PHE A 294 3.56 14.35 14.40
CA PHE A 294 3.51 13.00 13.84
C PHE A 294 3.04 11.99 14.90
N LEU A 295 3.61 12.02 16.09
CA LEU A 295 3.26 11.10 17.18
C LEU A 295 1.84 11.38 17.73
N GLU A 296 1.47 12.65 17.92
CA GLU A 296 0.14 13.07 18.41
C GLU A 296 -0.98 12.70 17.44
N ALA A 297 -0.73 12.74 16.12
CA ALA A 297 -1.71 12.30 15.12
C ALA A 297 -2.02 10.80 15.22
N GLN A 298 -1.09 10.00 15.76
CA GLN A 298 -1.24 8.55 15.85
C GLN A 298 -1.67 8.08 17.25
N VAL A 299 -1.18 8.73 18.30
CA VAL A 299 -1.41 8.39 19.71
C VAL A 299 -2.16 9.55 20.39
N LEU A 300 -3.47 9.36 20.58
CA LEU A 300 -4.36 10.41 21.08
C LEU A 300 -4.37 10.48 22.61
N GLY A 301 -4.42 11.70 23.15
CA GLY A 301 -4.61 11.96 24.58
C GLY A 301 -3.38 11.73 25.47
N GLN A 302 -2.18 11.56 24.88
CA GLN A 302 -0.95 11.22 25.60
C GLN A 302 0.15 12.28 25.41
N GLY A 303 -0.19 13.56 25.48
CA GLY A 303 0.74 14.66 25.15
C GLY A 303 2.01 14.73 26.02
N GLU A 304 1.93 14.40 27.31
CA GLU A 304 3.10 14.33 28.20
C GLU A 304 4.03 13.17 27.83
N ALA A 305 3.46 11.97 27.63
CA ALA A 305 4.22 10.80 27.19
C ALA A 305 4.94 11.03 25.85
N ILE A 306 4.26 11.69 24.91
CA ILE A 306 4.83 12.04 23.60
C ILE A 306 5.97 13.03 23.77
N ARG A 307 5.83 14.04 24.64
CA ARG A 307 6.90 15.01 24.92
C ARG A 307 8.15 14.32 25.46
N ASP A 308 8.00 13.39 26.40
CA ASP A 308 9.11 12.64 26.96
C ASP A 308 9.83 11.82 25.87
N VAL A 309 9.08 11.16 24.99
CA VAL A 309 9.66 10.42 23.86
C VAL A 309 10.35 11.35 22.87
N VAL A 310 9.79 12.53 22.56
CA VAL A 310 10.43 13.53 21.70
C VAL A 310 11.75 14.00 22.30
N ASN A 311 11.83 14.21 23.62
CA ASN A 311 13.08 14.53 24.30
C ASN A 311 14.12 13.41 24.14
N GLN A 312 13.70 12.13 24.19
CA GLN A 312 14.61 11.00 23.93
C GLN A 312 15.09 10.97 22.48
N ILE A 313 14.23 11.30 21.50
CA ILE A 313 14.64 11.42 20.10
C ILE A 313 15.68 12.54 19.93
N ALA A 314 15.51 13.66 20.65
CA ALA A 314 16.50 14.74 20.65
C ALA A 314 17.86 14.31 21.22
N MET A 315 17.86 13.51 22.30
CA MET A 315 19.08 12.92 22.87
C MET A 315 19.78 11.97 21.89
N ILE A 316 19.01 11.15 21.18
CA ILE A 316 19.52 10.25 20.13
C ILE A 316 20.11 11.06 18.97
N LYS A 317 19.38 12.06 18.47
CA LYS A 317 19.84 12.92 17.36
C LYS A 317 21.12 13.69 17.70
N SER A 318 21.27 14.11 18.94
CA SER A 318 22.45 14.86 19.39
C SER A 318 23.63 13.98 19.81
N GLY A 319 23.46 12.66 19.80
CA GLY A 319 24.51 11.72 20.23
C GLY A 319 24.87 11.84 21.72
N LEU A 320 24.03 12.46 22.55
CA LEU A 320 24.29 12.71 23.97
C LEU A 320 23.98 11.51 24.89
N ASN A 321 23.65 10.36 24.30
CA ASN A 321 23.41 9.14 25.06
C ASN A 321 24.73 8.52 25.55
N PRO A 322 24.72 7.80 26.70
CA PRO A 322 25.91 7.13 27.19
C PRO A 322 26.47 6.12 26.16
N PRO A 323 27.78 6.16 25.84
CA PRO A 323 28.37 5.22 24.90
C PRO A 323 28.35 3.78 25.46
N GLY A 324 28.24 2.79 24.58
CA GLY A 324 28.27 1.37 24.95
C GLY A 324 27.00 0.84 25.62
N ARG A 325 25.94 1.66 25.71
CA ARG A 325 24.61 1.29 26.21
C ARG A 325 23.57 1.31 25.07
N PRO A 326 22.37 0.73 25.27
CA PRO A 326 21.26 0.94 24.34
C PRO A 326 20.96 2.42 24.13
N MET A 327 20.48 2.80 22.95
CA MET A 327 20.25 4.20 22.58
C MET A 327 19.31 4.92 23.55
N SER A 328 18.31 4.20 24.06
CA SER A 328 17.48 4.64 25.18
C SER A 328 16.84 3.45 25.86
N VAL A 329 16.66 3.53 27.17
CA VAL A 329 15.94 2.55 27.98
C VAL A 329 14.79 3.29 28.66
N MET A 330 13.55 2.95 28.28
CA MET A 330 12.34 3.63 28.71
C MET A 330 11.38 2.68 29.43
N LEU A 331 10.69 3.17 30.45
CA LEU A 331 9.61 2.46 31.13
C LEU A 331 8.29 3.20 30.92
N PHE A 332 7.37 2.60 30.18
CA PHE A 332 6.03 3.11 29.89
C PHE A 332 5.05 2.65 30.96
N LEU A 333 4.56 3.59 31.77
CA LEU A 333 3.66 3.33 32.89
C LEU A 333 2.26 3.84 32.61
N GLY A 334 1.25 3.07 33.01
CA GLY A 334 -0.14 3.53 32.98
C GLY A 334 -1.12 2.38 32.80
N PRO A 335 -2.43 2.65 32.69
CA PRO A 335 -3.45 1.62 32.57
C PRO A 335 -3.30 0.78 31.29
N THR A 336 -4.02 -0.35 31.22
CA THR A 336 -4.08 -1.14 29.99
C THR A 336 -4.85 -0.38 28.90
N GLY A 337 -4.41 -0.51 27.64
CA GLY A 337 -5.16 0.01 26.49
C GLY A 337 -5.11 1.53 26.28
N VAL A 338 -4.20 2.27 26.94
CA VAL A 338 -4.06 3.73 26.78
C VAL A 338 -3.14 4.17 25.62
N GLY A 339 -2.42 3.22 24.99
CA GLY A 339 -1.58 3.51 23.82
C GLY A 339 -0.09 3.20 23.97
N LYS A 340 0.36 2.58 25.07
CA LYS A 340 1.79 2.23 25.32
C LYS A 340 2.45 1.49 24.15
N THR A 341 1.87 0.36 23.74
CA THR A 341 2.35 -0.45 22.60
C THR A 341 2.25 0.29 21.26
N GLU A 342 1.23 1.16 21.10
CA GLU A 342 1.05 1.93 19.88
C GLU A 342 2.12 3.01 19.73
N LEU A 343 2.46 3.73 20.81
CA LEU A 343 3.56 4.70 20.80
C LEU A 343 4.90 4.03 20.47
N ALA A 344 5.18 2.86 21.04
CA ALA A 344 6.38 2.09 20.71
C ALA A 344 6.44 1.70 19.22
N ARG A 345 5.31 1.28 18.65
CA ARG A 345 5.20 0.96 17.21
C ARG A 345 5.45 2.18 16.33
N ARG A 346 4.84 3.33 16.67
CA ARG A 346 5.01 4.58 15.91
C ARG A 346 6.40 5.16 16.04
N LEU A 347 7.04 4.96 17.19
CA LEU A 347 8.45 5.30 17.37
C LEU A 347 9.35 4.47 16.45
N ALA A 348 9.08 3.16 16.31
CA ALA A 348 9.83 2.30 15.39
C ALA A 348 9.67 2.73 13.93
N GLU A 349 8.42 3.05 13.53
CA GLU A 349 8.11 3.58 12.21
C GLU A 349 8.81 4.92 11.94
N TYR A 350 8.79 5.83 12.90
CA TYR A 350 9.44 7.13 12.75
C TYR A 350 10.98 7.03 12.68
N LEU A 351 11.58 6.26 13.58
CA LEU A 351 13.03 6.19 13.71
C LEU A 351 13.69 5.28 12.69
N PHE A 352 13.04 4.19 12.30
CA PHE A 352 13.63 3.17 11.43
C PHE A 352 12.84 2.95 10.12
N GLY A 353 11.88 3.82 9.84
CA GLY A 353 11.11 3.85 8.58
C GLY A 353 10.03 2.78 8.44
N SER A 354 9.88 1.86 9.40
CA SER A 354 8.94 0.75 9.30
C SER A 354 8.45 0.25 10.67
N PRO A 355 7.15 -0.08 10.82
CA PRO A 355 6.61 -0.64 12.06
C PRO A 355 7.08 -2.09 12.34
N GLU A 356 7.62 -2.80 11.34
CA GLU A 356 8.25 -4.12 11.48
C GLU A 356 9.59 -4.05 12.23
N ARG A 357 10.15 -2.84 12.36
CA ARG A 357 11.31 -2.55 13.21
C ARG A 357 11.01 -2.62 14.71
N LEU A 358 9.79 -2.99 15.11
CA LEU A 358 9.38 -3.28 16.48
C LEU A 358 9.50 -4.79 16.78
N ILE A 359 10.46 -5.17 17.62
CA ILE A 359 10.54 -6.51 18.20
C ILE A 359 9.73 -6.53 19.48
N ARG A 360 8.63 -7.28 19.52
CA ARG A 360 7.78 -7.40 20.72
C ARG A 360 7.95 -8.76 21.39
N LEU A 361 8.11 -8.74 22.71
CA LEU A 361 8.12 -9.91 23.60
C LEU A 361 7.11 -9.70 24.73
N ASP A 362 6.24 -10.67 24.96
CA ASP A 362 5.26 -10.64 26.07
C ASP A 362 5.90 -11.26 27.32
N MET A 363 6.10 -10.45 28.35
CA MET A 363 6.75 -10.88 29.59
C MET A 363 5.92 -11.88 30.40
N SER A 364 4.62 -12.01 30.10
CA SER A 364 3.76 -13.07 30.67
C SER A 364 4.21 -14.47 30.26
N GLU A 365 4.84 -14.62 29.09
CA GLU A 365 5.39 -15.91 28.64
C GLU A 365 6.65 -16.31 29.42
N TYR A 366 7.23 -15.39 30.21
CA TYR A 366 8.45 -15.59 30.98
C TYR A 366 8.20 -15.48 32.49
N ALA A 367 6.99 -15.84 32.93
CA ALA A 367 6.61 -15.87 34.35
C ALA A 367 7.32 -16.97 35.15
N ASP A 368 7.76 -18.04 34.49
CA ASP A 368 8.49 -19.15 35.09
C ASP A 368 10.01 -18.97 34.97
N ALA A 369 10.77 -19.44 35.97
CA ALA A 369 12.22 -19.30 36.01
C ALA A 369 12.92 -19.93 34.79
N ASP A 370 12.46 -21.11 34.36
CA ASP A 370 13.02 -21.85 33.21
C ASP A 370 12.74 -21.15 31.88
N ALA A 371 11.66 -20.36 31.79
CA ALA A 371 11.32 -19.64 30.58
C ALA A 371 12.36 -18.55 30.26
N CYS A 372 13.03 -17.98 31.26
CA CYS A 372 14.09 -16.97 31.08
C CYS A 372 15.24 -17.49 30.19
N ALA A 373 15.57 -18.78 30.29
CA ALA A 373 16.60 -19.39 29.46
C ALA A 373 16.23 -19.37 27.97
N ARG A 374 14.95 -19.26 27.60
CA ARG A 374 14.54 -19.13 26.18
C ARG A 374 14.95 -17.79 25.57
N LEU A 375 15.13 -16.73 26.37
CA LEU A 375 15.53 -15.41 25.87
C LEU A 375 16.98 -15.41 25.36
N ALA A 376 17.89 -15.97 26.14
CA ALA A 376 19.32 -16.09 25.79
C ALA A 376 19.65 -17.42 25.08
N GLY A 377 18.81 -18.44 25.20
CA GLY A 377 19.00 -19.75 24.60
C GLY A 377 19.43 -20.83 25.62
N THR A 378 19.14 -22.07 25.29
CA THR A 378 19.39 -23.24 26.14
C THR A 378 20.60 -24.05 25.67
N ALA A 379 21.35 -24.65 26.60
CA ALA A 379 22.54 -25.44 26.27
C ALA A 379 22.23 -26.69 25.41
N HIS A 380 21.02 -27.20 25.52
CA HIS A 380 20.51 -28.35 24.76
C HIS A 380 19.23 -27.95 24.02
N GLY A 381 19.01 -28.52 22.84
CA GLY A 381 17.85 -28.22 22.00
C GLY A 381 18.20 -28.13 20.52
N ASP A 382 17.19 -27.84 19.70
CA ASP A 382 17.38 -27.52 18.29
C ASP A 382 18.11 -26.16 18.12
N LEU A 383 18.44 -25.81 16.88
CA LEU A 383 19.20 -24.59 16.59
C LEU A 383 18.50 -23.32 17.10
N ALA A 384 17.17 -23.27 17.07
CA ALA A 384 16.40 -22.13 17.51
C ALA A 384 16.41 -21.99 19.04
N ALA A 385 16.25 -23.10 19.76
CA ALA A 385 16.33 -23.13 21.22
C ALA A 385 17.72 -22.69 21.73
N ARG A 386 18.80 -23.09 21.03
CA ARG A 386 20.18 -22.72 21.41
C ARG A 386 20.51 -21.25 21.17
N GLN A 387 19.98 -20.66 20.10
CA GLN A 387 20.27 -19.28 19.73
C GLN A 387 19.54 -18.25 20.58
N GLY A 388 18.52 -18.65 21.35
CA GLY A 388 17.71 -17.75 22.16
C GLY A 388 16.81 -16.83 21.33
N GLU A 389 15.62 -16.55 21.85
CA GLU A 389 14.63 -15.75 21.13
C GLU A 389 15.03 -14.28 21.03
N LEU A 390 15.55 -13.69 22.11
CA LEU A 390 15.92 -12.28 22.13
C LEU A 390 17.22 -12.04 21.36
N THR A 391 18.23 -12.87 21.63
CA THR A 391 19.54 -12.84 20.98
C THR A 391 19.43 -13.02 19.46
N SER A 392 18.70 -14.03 18.99
CA SER A 392 18.55 -14.27 17.54
C SER A 392 17.85 -13.13 16.81
N ARG A 393 16.75 -12.58 17.37
CA ARG A 393 16.00 -11.48 16.75
C ARG A 393 16.83 -10.19 16.67
N VAL A 394 17.63 -9.88 17.70
CA VAL A 394 18.49 -8.69 17.70
C VAL A 394 19.70 -8.87 16.79
N LEU A 395 20.28 -10.07 16.70
CA LEU A 395 21.32 -10.38 15.71
C LEU A 395 20.82 -10.18 14.27
N GLN A 396 19.57 -10.56 13.99
CA GLN A 396 18.95 -10.36 12.68
C GLN A 396 18.57 -8.90 12.42
N GLN A 397 18.13 -8.17 13.45
CA GLN A 397 17.64 -6.80 13.34
C GLN A 397 18.14 -5.91 14.48
N PRO A 398 19.42 -5.47 14.43
CA PRO A 398 20.05 -4.71 15.51
C PRO A 398 19.52 -3.27 15.62
N PHE A 399 18.99 -2.72 14.53
CA PHE A 399 18.29 -1.43 14.50
C PHE A 399 16.81 -1.66 14.71
N CYS A 400 16.37 -1.56 15.95
CA CYS A 400 14.98 -1.83 16.32
C CYS A 400 14.55 -1.12 17.61
N VAL A 401 13.23 -1.05 17.77
CA VAL A 401 12.61 -0.84 19.08
C VAL A 401 12.31 -2.21 19.67
N LEU A 402 12.88 -2.51 20.84
CA LEU A 402 12.57 -3.71 21.61
C LEU A 402 11.49 -3.39 22.64
N LEU A 403 10.32 -3.98 22.49
CA LEU A 403 9.20 -3.82 23.40
C LEU A 403 9.03 -5.06 24.30
N LEU A 404 9.31 -4.87 25.59
CA LEU A 404 9.08 -5.83 26.66
C LEU A 404 7.74 -5.50 27.34
N ASP A 405 6.68 -6.18 26.93
CA ASP A 405 5.30 -5.85 27.33
C ASP A 405 4.93 -6.54 28.65
N GLU A 406 4.24 -5.84 29.56
CA GLU A 406 3.75 -6.36 30.85
C GLU A 406 4.86 -6.90 31.76
N LEU A 407 5.92 -6.09 31.92
CA LEU A 407 7.15 -6.47 32.63
C LEU A 407 6.91 -6.98 34.06
N GLU A 408 5.88 -6.51 34.75
CA GLU A 408 5.52 -6.96 36.11
C GLU A 408 5.08 -8.44 36.21
N LYS A 409 4.92 -9.13 35.08
CA LYS A 409 4.54 -10.54 35.03
C LYS A 409 5.72 -11.49 34.82
N ALA A 410 6.89 -10.97 34.48
CA ALA A 410 8.09 -11.79 34.31
C ALA A 410 8.62 -12.31 35.65
N HIS A 411 9.29 -13.46 35.58
CA HIS A 411 10.09 -13.98 36.68
C HIS A 411 11.27 -13.07 37.00
N THR A 412 11.76 -13.08 38.25
CA THR A 412 12.82 -12.19 38.70
C THR A 412 14.15 -12.34 37.94
N SER A 413 14.44 -13.56 37.46
CA SER A 413 15.63 -13.86 36.65
C SER A 413 15.69 -13.10 35.33
N VAL A 414 14.53 -12.70 34.79
CA VAL A 414 14.48 -11.86 33.58
C VAL A 414 15.06 -10.48 33.87
N PHE A 415 14.82 -9.91 35.06
CA PHE A 415 15.40 -8.61 35.44
C PHE A 415 16.92 -8.65 35.51
N ASP A 416 17.50 -9.74 36.01
CA ASP A 416 18.95 -9.92 36.09
C ASP A 416 19.58 -9.97 34.70
N LEU A 417 18.94 -10.68 33.76
CA LEU A 417 19.35 -10.71 32.36
C LEU A 417 19.24 -9.32 31.71
N LEU A 418 18.16 -8.59 31.97
CA LEU A 418 17.96 -7.24 31.42
C LEU A 418 18.96 -6.23 31.97
N LEU A 419 19.38 -6.34 33.24
CA LEU A 419 20.44 -5.49 33.80
C LEU A 419 21.74 -5.60 33.01
N GLN A 420 22.12 -6.83 32.61
CA GLN A 420 23.28 -7.06 31.73
C GLN A 420 23.12 -6.34 30.38
N VAL A 421 21.92 -6.41 29.80
CA VAL A 421 21.61 -5.74 28.53
C VAL A 421 21.68 -4.21 28.68
N PHE A 422 21.18 -3.64 29.78
CA PHE A 422 21.15 -2.18 29.97
C PHE A 422 22.55 -1.60 30.20
N ASP A 423 23.42 -2.34 30.88
CA ASP A 423 24.79 -1.88 31.18
C ASP A 423 25.76 -2.04 30.02
N ALA A 424 25.80 -3.25 29.47
CA ALA A 424 26.83 -3.65 28.52
C ALA A 424 26.34 -3.67 27.09
N ALA A 425 25.03 -3.45 26.87
CA ALA A 425 24.38 -3.57 25.57
C ALA A 425 24.70 -4.89 24.86
N ARG A 426 24.88 -5.97 25.61
CA ARG A 426 25.32 -7.27 25.09
C ARG A 426 24.60 -8.41 25.77
N LEU A 427 24.18 -9.37 24.97
CA LEU A 427 23.64 -10.64 25.45
C LEU A 427 24.23 -11.77 24.63
N THR A 428 24.77 -12.80 25.29
CA THR A 428 25.43 -13.93 24.64
C THR A 428 24.55 -15.17 24.72
N ASP A 429 24.37 -15.85 23.60
CA ASP A 429 23.57 -17.07 23.52
C ASP A 429 24.32 -18.34 23.97
N ALA A 430 23.62 -19.48 24.01
CA ALA A 430 24.23 -20.75 24.42
C ALA A 430 25.28 -21.28 23.43
N ASP A 431 25.23 -20.83 22.17
CA ASP A 431 26.25 -21.10 21.15
C ASP A 431 27.43 -20.11 21.21
N GLY A 432 27.38 -19.13 22.13
CA GLY A 432 28.39 -18.11 22.34
C GLY A 432 28.23 -16.87 21.44
N ARG A 433 27.21 -16.80 20.59
CA ARG A 433 27.02 -15.60 19.75
C ARG A 433 26.53 -14.45 20.60
N THR A 434 27.18 -13.30 20.46
CA THR A 434 26.84 -12.11 21.24
C THR A 434 26.02 -11.13 20.41
N ALA A 435 24.79 -10.87 20.82
CA ALA A 435 23.91 -9.84 20.27
C ALA A 435 24.29 -8.46 20.83
N ASP A 436 24.32 -7.45 19.96
CA ASP A 436 24.64 -6.05 20.29
C ASP A 436 23.37 -5.19 20.33
N PHE A 437 23.13 -4.55 21.48
CA PHE A 437 21.95 -3.74 21.77
C PHE A 437 22.23 -2.24 21.72
N THR A 438 23.45 -1.80 21.39
CA THR A 438 23.83 -0.37 21.37
C THR A 438 22.98 0.47 20.41
N ARG A 439 22.27 -0.18 19.49
CA ARG A 439 21.42 0.43 18.45
C ARG A 439 19.95 0.11 18.62
N THR A 440 19.60 -0.37 19.80
CA THR A 440 18.23 -0.68 20.17
C THR A 440 17.67 0.41 21.07
N ILE A 441 16.38 0.67 20.95
CA ILE A 441 15.62 1.41 21.95
C ILE A 441 14.80 0.40 22.71
N ILE A 442 15.05 0.30 24.01
CA ILE A 442 14.36 -0.68 24.85
C ILE A 442 13.20 0.03 25.54
N ILE A 443 12.00 -0.47 25.31
CA ILE A 443 10.77 0.01 25.91
C ILE A 443 10.20 -1.13 26.74
N MET A 444 10.08 -0.89 28.03
CA MET A 444 9.34 -1.76 28.94
C MET A 444 7.96 -1.17 29.16
N THR A 445 6.90 -1.98 29.22
CA THR A 445 5.59 -1.51 29.65
C THR A 445 5.24 -2.11 30.99
N SER A 446 4.60 -1.32 31.85
CA SER A 446 3.99 -1.83 33.07
C SER A 446 2.64 -1.19 33.34
N ASN A 447 1.76 -1.93 34.00
CA ASN A 447 0.47 -1.42 34.49
C ASN A 447 0.54 -0.91 35.95
N LEU A 448 1.72 -0.98 36.59
CA LEU A 448 1.95 -0.46 37.93
C LEU A 448 1.75 1.07 37.98
N GLY A 449 1.18 1.56 39.09
CA GLY A 449 0.95 3.00 39.31
C GLY A 449 -0.21 3.65 38.52
N GLY A 450 -1.02 2.87 37.79
CA GLY A 450 -2.11 3.36 36.94
C GLY A 450 -3.41 3.81 37.64
N SER A 451 -3.40 3.99 38.96
CA SER A 451 -4.56 4.30 39.84
C SER A 451 -5.71 3.27 39.84
N VAL A 452 -5.79 2.49 40.92
CA VAL A 452 -7.01 1.81 41.39
C VAL A 452 -7.47 2.55 42.65
N PRO A 453 -8.65 3.22 42.68
CA PRO A 453 -9.38 3.38 43.92
C PRO A 453 -9.87 1.98 44.29
N VAL A 454 -9.30 1.38 45.34
CA VAL A 454 -9.91 0.20 45.95
C VAL A 454 -11.22 0.69 46.56
N GLU A 455 -12.35 0.43 45.90
CA GLU A 455 -13.64 0.54 46.58
C GLU A 455 -13.60 -0.41 47.79
N PRO A 456 -13.93 0.06 49.00
CA PRO A 456 -13.93 -0.79 50.17
C PRO A 456 -15.04 -1.83 49.98
N ARG A 457 -14.66 -3.07 49.65
CA ARG A 457 -15.54 -4.22 49.80
C ARG A 457 -15.85 -4.36 51.29
N ALA A 458 -16.97 -3.79 51.70
CA ALA A 458 -17.58 -4.08 52.99
C ALA A 458 -18.03 -5.55 52.97
N PHE A 459 -17.20 -6.45 53.49
CA PHE A 459 -17.61 -7.66 54.22
C PHE A 459 -16.39 -8.32 54.88
N GLY A 460 -16.31 -8.26 56.22
CA GLY A 460 -15.41 -9.09 57.04
C GLY A 460 -14.39 -8.31 57.88
N LEU A 461 -14.46 -8.51 59.20
CA LEU A 461 -13.67 -7.84 60.25
C LEU A 461 -12.15 -8.01 60.11
N ASN A 462 -11.44 -6.95 60.54
CA ASN A 462 -10.05 -6.89 61.01
C ASN A 462 -8.92 -7.35 60.07
N ARG A 463 -8.45 -6.39 59.26
CA ARG A 463 -7.01 -6.06 59.14
C ARG A 463 -6.88 -4.69 58.47
N SER A 464 -6.16 -3.77 59.11
CA SER A 464 -5.73 -2.50 58.55
C SER A 464 -4.95 -2.77 57.25
N ALA A 465 -5.61 -2.57 56.12
CA ALA A 465 -4.99 -2.60 54.80
C ALA A 465 -4.00 -1.42 54.70
N PRO A 466 -2.79 -1.61 54.15
CA PRO A 466 -1.88 -0.51 53.88
C PRO A 466 -2.56 0.46 52.91
N ALA A 467 -2.44 1.76 53.20
CA ALA A 467 -2.96 2.83 52.35
C ALA A 467 -2.49 2.64 50.91
N ALA A 468 -3.40 2.82 49.95
CA ALA A 468 -3.05 2.85 48.52
C ALA A 468 -1.91 3.86 48.30
N ALA A 469 -0.82 3.43 47.65
CA ALA A 469 0.35 4.26 47.37
C ALA A 469 -0.08 5.59 46.74
N ALA A 470 0.40 6.71 47.28
CA ALA A 470 -0.07 8.05 46.96
C ALA A 470 0.52 8.57 45.63
N SER A 471 1.59 7.93 45.14
CA SER A 471 2.28 8.29 43.89
C SER A 471 2.62 7.05 43.03
N PRO A 472 2.52 7.11 41.69
CA PRO A 472 3.01 6.06 40.80
C PRO A 472 4.49 5.70 41.00
N LEU A 473 5.31 6.64 41.47
CA LEU A 473 6.73 6.41 41.76
C LEU A 473 6.91 5.46 42.96
N GLU A 474 6.12 5.63 44.02
CA GLU A 474 6.14 4.74 45.19
C GLU A 474 5.76 3.31 44.81
N ALA A 475 4.86 3.15 43.84
CA ALA A 475 4.46 1.83 43.33
C ALA A 475 5.58 1.13 42.52
N ILE A 476 6.43 1.89 41.84
CA ILE A 476 7.62 1.37 41.14
C ILE A 476 8.69 1.01 42.16
N GLU A 477 9.00 1.92 43.09
CA GLU A 477 10.01 1.74 44.14
C GLU A 477 9.68 0.56 45.07
N GLY A 478 8.39 0.27 45.27
CA GLY A 478 7.94 -0.90 46.03
C GLY A 478 7.99 -2.23 45.28
N TYR A 479 8.05 -2.23 43.95
CA TYR A 479 8.04 -3.45 43.13
C TYR A 479 9.41 -3.77 42.53
N PHE A 480 10.07 -2.78 41.91
CA PHE A 480 11.38 -2.97 41.28
C PHE A 480 12.51 -2.64 42.27
N ARG A 481 13.58 -3.43 42.19
CA ARG A 481 14.80 -3.17 42.97
C ARG A 481 15.42 -1.82 42.55
N PRO A 482 16.02 -1.04 43.47
CA PRO A 482 16.64 0.25 43.15
C PRO A 482 17.70 0.17 42.04
N GLU A 483 18.44 -0.94 42.00
CA GLU A 483 19.44 -1.23 40.95
C GLU A 483 18.83 -1.31 39.55
N PHE A 484 17.60 -1.78 39.41
CA PHE A 484 16.88 -1.83 38.14
C PHE A 484 16.37 -0.45 37.75
N ILE A 485 15.76 0.28 38.69
CA ILE A 485 15.23 1.64 38.47
C ILE A 485 16.35 2.59 38.03
N GLY A 486 17.52 2.52 38.68
CA GLY A 486 18.67 3.37 38.35
C GLY A 486 19.26 3.17 36.94
N ARG A 487 18.78 2.17 36.19
CA ARG A 487 19.20 1.89 34.80
C ARG A 487 18.17 2.27 33.76
N ILE A 488 16.98 2.65 34.20
CA ILE A 488 15.95 3.17 33.32
C ILE A 488 16.29 4.64 33.05
N GLY A 489 16.54 4.96 31.79
CA GLY A 489 16.89 6.33 31.38
C GLY A 489 15.71 7.29 31.49
N GLN A 490 14.52 6.84 31.10
CA GLN A 490 13.31 7.66 31.11
C GLN A 490 12.08 6.86 31.57
N ILE A 491 11.32 7.41 32.52
CA ILE A 491 9.99 6.90 32.89
C ILE A 491 8.96 7.75 32.17
N VAL A 492 8.14 7.13 31.33
CA VAL A 492 7.12 7.79 30.50
C VAL A 492 5.74 7.44 31.04
N ARG A 493 5.01 8.44 31.50
CA ARG A 493 3.70 8.25 32.14
C ARG A 493 2.56 8.42 31.13
N PHE A 494 1.67 7.44 31.09
CA PHE A 494 0.44 7.45 30.33
C PHE A 494 -0.75 7.67 31.25
N VAL A 495 -1.69 8.50 30.79
CA VAL A 495 -2.92 8.83 31.52
C VAL A 495 -4.11 8.04 30.97
N PRO A 496 -5.14 7.77 31.80
CA PRO A 496 -6.41 7.22 31.32
C PRO A 496 -7.01 8.09 30.20
N LEU A 497 -7.61 7.44 29.19
CA LEU A 497 -8.21 8.13 28.06
C LEU A 497 -9.55 8.77 28.47
N ASP A 498 -9.74 10.03 28.12
CA ASP A 498 -11.03 10.70 28.30
C ASP A 498 -12.09 10.24 27.27
N SER A 499 -13.35 10.59 27.52
CA SER A 499 -14.46 10.19 26.68
C SER A 499 -14.44 10.82 25.27
N GLN A 500 -13.83 12.00 25.11
CA GLN A 500 -13.70 12.67 23.81
C GLN A 500 -12.66 11.94 22.94
N VAL A 501 -11.51 11.59 23.51
CA VAL A 501 -10.47 10.79 22.87
C VAL A 501 -11.01 9.40 22.51
N LEU A 502 -11.73 8.74 23.42
CA LEU A 502 -12.37 7.45 23.13
C LEU A 502 -13.38 7.54 21.97
N ARG A 503 -14.11 8.66 21.85
CA ARG A 503 -15.03 8.88 20.71
C ARG A 503 -14.28 8.99 19.38
N VAL A 504 -13.19 9.75 19.34
CA VAL A 504 -12.35 9.88 18.13
C VAL A 504 -11.72 8.53 17.77
N LEU A 505 -11.24 7.77 18.76
CA LEU A 505 -10.74 6.41 18.54
C LEU A 505 -11.83 5.49 18.00
N ALA A 506 -13.06 5.57 18.52
CA ALA A 506 -14.18 4.77 18.03
C ALA A 506 -14.50 5.09 16.57
N GLN A 507 -14.50 6.38 16.20
CA GLN A 507 -14.68 6.82 14.81
C GLN A 507 -13.60 6.27 13.89
N ARG A 508 -12.33 6.34 14.31
CA ARG A 508 -11.19 5.82 13.55
C ARG A 508 -11.28 4.30 13.36
N GLU A 509 -11.52 3.53 14.41
CA GLU A 509 -11.61 2.07 14.34
C GLU A 509 -12.81 1.59 13.51
N VAL A 510 -13.96 2.23 13.67
CA VAL A 510 -15.14 1.94 12.85
C VAL A 510 -14.92 2.34 11.39
N GLY A 511 -14.22 3.46 11.13
CA GLY A 511 -13.84 3.88 9.78
C GLY A 511 -12.98 2.85 9.05
N LYS A 512 -12.08 2.16 9.76
CA LYS A 512 -11.27 1.05 9.20
C LYS A 512 -12.11 -0.11 8.68
N LEU A 513 -13.38 -0.26 9.10
CA LEU A 513 -14.29 -1.28 8.54
C LEU A 513 -14.64 -1.01 7.09
N LEU A 514 -14.76 0.26 6.71
CA LEU A 514 -15.20 0.69 5.38
C LEU A 514 -14.23 0.24 4.29
N ILE A 515 -12.95 0.11 4.63
CA ILE A 515 -11.88 -0.29 3.71
C ILE A 515 -11.62 -1.80 3.68
N ARG A 516 -12.30 -2.62 4.51
CA ARG A 516 -12.08 -4.08 4.52
C ARG A 516 -12.66 -4.74 3.28
N ASP A 517 -11.99 -5.78 2.80
CA ASP A 517 -12.38 -6.56 1.62
C ASP A 517 -13.83 -7.07 1.68
N GLY A 518 -14.32 -7.46 2.86
CA GLY A 518 -15.69 -7.94 3.03
C GLY A 518 -16.77 -6.89 2.73
N VAL A 519 -16.43 -5.60 2.80
CA VAL A 519 -17.28 -4.45 2.44
C VAL A 519 -16.96 -3.99 1.02
N ARG A 520 -15.68 -3.81 0.68
CA ARG A 520 -15.23 -3.35 -0.66
C ARG A 520 -15.64 -4.29 -1.79
N ARG A 521 -15.43 -5.61 -1.64
CA ARG A 521 -15.74 -6.60 -2.69
C ARG A 521 -17.25 -6.76 -2.93
N ARG A 522 -18.07 -6.42 -1.93
CA ARG A 522 -19.53 -6.53 -2.01
C ARG A 522 -20.22 -5.25 -2.49
N ASN A 523 -19.45 -4.18 -2.73
CA ASN A 523 -19.95 -2.89 -3.21
C ASN A 523 -21.14 -2.34 -2.39
N VAL A 524 -21.02 -2.45 -1.05
CA VAL A 524 -22.03 -2.03 -0.08
C VAL A 524 -21.62 -0.70 0.54
N GLN A 525 -22.54 0.25 0.61
CA GLN A 525 -22.34 1.53 1.29
C GLN A 525 -22.75 1.37 2.76
N ILE A 526 -21.91 1.81 3.69
CA ILE A 526 -22.22 1.75 5.13
C ILE A 526 -22.42 3.17 5.64
N GLU A 527 -23.62 3.45 6.13
CA GLU A 527 -23.94 4.68 6.85
C GLU A 527 -23.95 4.42 8.35
N ILE A 528 -23.31 5.29 9.13
CA ILE A 528 -23.19 5.15 10.57
C ILE A 528 -23.71 6.42 11.24
N ASP A 529 -24.75 6.27 12.05
CA ASP A 529 -25.32 7.36 12.83
C ASP A 529 -24.32 7.83 13.92
N PRO A 530 -24.06 9.14 14.09
CA PRO A 530 -23.20 9.65 15.15
C PRO A 530 -23.51 9.13 16.57
N ALA A 531 -24.78 8.83 16.86
CA ALA A 531 -25.20 8.26 18.15
C ALA A 531 -24.65 6.84 18.39
N VAL A 532 -24.22 6.14 17.33
CA VAL A 532 -23.57 4.83 17.44
C VAL A 532 -22.22 4.96 18.15
N TYR A 533 -21.44 6.01 17.87
CA TYR A 533 -20.16 6.25 18.54
C TYR A 533 -20.36 6.53 20.03
N ASP A 534 -21.38 7.32 20.37
CA ASP A 534 -21.74 7.61 21.76
C ASP A 534 -22.17 6.34 22.51
N LEU A 535 -22.96 5.48 21.87
CA LEU A 535 -23.38 4.22 22.46
C LEU A 535 -22.20 3.25 22.68
N VAL A 536 -21.30 3.18 21.71
CA VAL A 536 -20.11 2.34 21.77
C VAL A 536 -19.16 2.80 22.88
N VAL A 537 -18.99 4.11 23.04
CA VAL A 537 -18.19 4.70 24.12
C VAL A 537 -18.88 4.49 25.48
N ALA A 538 -20.17 4.80 25.60
CA ALA A 538 -20.94 4.63 26.84
C ALA A 538 -20.97 3.17 27.34
N GLY A 539 -21.03 2.19 26.42
CA GLY A 539 -20.96 0.77 26.76
C GLY A 539 -19.53 0.21 26.94
N GLY A 540 -18.51 1.00 26.58
CA GLY A 540 -17.09 0.64 26.65
C GLY A 540 -16.32 1.29 27.81
N ILE A 541 -16.93 2.23 28.54
CA ILE A 541 -16.31 2.88 29.70
C ILE A 541 -16.50 2.01 30.94
N THR A 542 -15.53 1.14 31.18
CA THR A 542 -15.08 0.86 32.55
C THR A 542 -13.71 1.51 32.68
N GLN A 543 -13.52 2.37 33.69
CA GLN A 543 -12.27 3.12 33.92
C GLN A 543 -11.01 2.23 33.95
N THR A 544 -11.18 0.91 34.06
CA THR A 544 -10.15 -0.10 34.23
C THR A 544 -9.46 -0.57 32.92
N TYR A 545 -10.07 -0.42 31.72
CA TYR A 545 -9.60 -1.20 30.54
C TYR A 545 -9.37 -0.49 29.18
N GLY A 546 -9.40 0.85 29.12
CA GLY A 546 -8.90 1.64 27.97
C GLY A 546 -9.45 1.28 26.57
N ALA A 547 -8.70 1.60 25.50
CA ALA A 547 -9.11 1.43 24.11
C ALA A 547 -9.18 -0.03 23.61
N ARG A 548 -8.54 -0.99 24.32
CA ARG A 548 -8.65 -2.43 23.97
C ARG A 548 -10.08 -2.94 24.17
N PHE A 549 -10.76 -2.50 25.23
CA PHE A 549 -12.17 -2.82 25.43
C PHE A 549 -13.07 -2.13 24.42
N LEU A 550 -12.74 -0.89 24.02
CA LEU A 550 -13.44 -0.20 22.95
C LEU A 550 -13.41 -1.00 21.64
N ALA A 551 -12.25 -1.52 21.22
CA ALA A 551 -12.13 -2.36 20.03
C ALA A 551 -12.98 -3.64 20.12
N ARG A 552 -12.98 -4.32 21.27
CA ARG A 552 -13.82 -5.51 21.52
C ARG A 552 -15.32 -5.17 21.56
N HIS A 553 -15.66 -3.99 22.08
CA HIS A 553 -17.05 -3.51 22.12
C HIS A 553 -17.54 -3.15 20.72
N ILE A 554 -16.71 -2.48 19.92
CA ILE A 554 -16.95 -2.25 18.48
C ILE A 554 -17.09 -3.57 17.75
N GLU A 555 -16.22 -4.55 18.02
CA GLU A 555 -16.29 -5.85 17.36
C GLU A 555 -17.61 -6.56 17.67
N SER A 556 -17.96 -6.67 18.95
CA SER A 556 -19.18 -7.37 19.37
C SER A 556 -20.47 -6.64 18.98
N ARG A 557 -20.50 -5.31 19.00
CA ARG A 557 -21.70 -4.51 18.76
C ARG A 557 -21.85 -4.01 17.32
N VAL A 558 -20.74 -3.84 16.59
CA VAL A 558 -20.72 -3.33 15.20
C VAL A 558 -20.23 -4.42 14.24
N HIS A 559 -19.03 -4.98 14.43
CA HIS A 559 -18.44 -5.90 13.43
C HIS A 559 -19.24 -7.20 13.30
N VAL A 560 -19.52 -7.89 14.40
CA VAL A 560 -20.19 -9.20 14.39
C VAL A 560 -21.61 -9.09 13.83
N PRO A 561 -22.45 -8.12 14.24
CA PRO A 561 -23.75 -7.93 13.63
C PRO A 561 -23.65 -7.57 12.14
N LEU A 562 -22.67 -6.76 11.74
CA LEU A 562 -22.46 -6.38 10.34
C LEU A 562 -22.03 -7.60 9.51
N ALA A 563 -21.09 -8.39 10.01
CA ALA A 563 -20.59 -9.61 9.37
C ALA A 563 -21.69 -10.65 9.22
N ARG A 564 -22.52 -10.88 10.26
CA ARG A 564 -23.69 -11.77 10.19
C ARG A 564 -24.69 -11.29 9.14
N THR A 565 -24.93 -9.97 9.09
CA THR A 565 -25.82 -9.36 8.10
C THR A 565 -25.27 -9.56 6.69
N LEU A 566 -23.99 -9.27 6.45
CA LEU A 566 -23.34 -9.43 5.15
C LEU A 566 -23.21 -10.90 4.71
N ALA A 567 -22.99 -11.83 5.65
CA ALA A 567 -22.87 -13.26 5.36
C ALA A 567 -24.24 -13.91 5.05
N GLY A 568 -25.31 -13.43 5.70
CA GLY A 568 -26.68 -13.87 5.43
C GLY A 568 -27.30 -13.25 4.17
N MET A 569 -26.60 -12.34 3.48
CA MET A 569 -27.09 -11.70 2.26
C MET A 569 -26.60 -12.45 1.00
N PRO A 570 -27.49 -12.72 0.02
CA PRO A 570 -27.06 -13.18 -1.30
C PRO A 570 -26.25 -12.08 -2.02
N PRO A 571 -25.34 -12.42 -2.95
CA PRO A 571 -24.62 -11.41 -3.73
C PRO A 571 -25.63 -10.52 -4.48
N GLN A 572 -25.66 -9.24 -4.15
CA GLN A 572 -26.61 -8.28 -4.73
C GLN A 572 -25.92 -7.40 -5.78
N PRO A 573 -26.62 -7.00 -6.86
CA PRO A 573 -26.12 -6.00 -7.78
C PRO A 573 -25.98 -4.64 -7.04
N ASN A 574 -24.82 -4.01 -7.19
CA ASN A 574 -24.37 -2.67 -6.75
C ASN A 574 -25.33 -1.79 -5.92
N GLY A 575 -24.83 -1.22 -4.81
CA GLY A 575 -25.47 -0.07 -4.16
C GLY A 575 -26.40 -0.38 -2.98
N THR A 576 -26.22 -1.53 -2.32
CA THR A 576 -26.95 -1.78 -1.07
C THR A 576 -26.42 -0.85 0.03
N ILE A 577 -27.30 -0.09 0.67
CA ILE A 577 -26.95 0.73 1.83
C ILE A 577 -27.23 -0.09 3.09
N ILE A 578 -26.21 -0.28 3.92
CA ILE A 578 -26.36 -0.79 5.26
C ILE A 578 -26.28 0.38 6.21
N ARG A 579 -27.38 0.64 6.92
CA ARG A 579 -27.41 1.67 7.96
C ARG A 579 -27.19 1.03 9.33
N ILE A 580 -26.20 1.56 10.04
CA ILE A 580 -25.89 1.23 11.42
C ILE A 580 -26.42 2.38 12.28
N SER A 581 -27.40 2.10 13.11
CA SER A 581 -28.10 3.10 13.93
C SER A 581 -28.14 2.68 15.40
N ALA A 582 -28.26 3.65 16.30
CA ALA A 582 -28.46 3.39 17.73
C ALA A 582 -29.96 3.45 18.07
N ALA A 583 -30.54 2.34 18.54
CA ALA A 583 -31.95 2.26 18.95
C ALA A 583 -32.10 1.53 20.29
N ARG A 584 -32.79 2.15 21.26
CA ARG A 584 -33.08 1.57 22.61
C ARG A 584 -31.85 0.95 23.29
N GLN A 585 -30.74 1.69 23.30
CA GLN A 585 -29.44 1.25 23.82
C GLN A 585 -28.80 0.02 23.13
N ARG A 586 -29.19 -0.29 21.90
CA ARG A 586 -28.59 -1.34 21.08
C ARG A 586 -28.22 -0.80 19.70
N ILE A 587 -27.17 -1.36 19.11
CA ILE A 587 -26.81 -1.07 17.73
C ILE A 587 -27.73 -1.93 16.85
N ALA A 588 -28.52 -1.26 16.02
CA ALA A 588 -29.39 -1.89 15.04
C ALA A 588 -28.76 -1.71 13.66
N ILE A 589 -28.51 -2.84 12.99
CA ILE A 589 -28.06 -2.87 11.61
C ILE A 589 -29.25 -3.19 10.74
N SER A 590 -29.67 -2.20 9.95
CA SER A 590 -30.71 -2.37 8.95
C SER A 590 -30.05 -2.40 7.59
N VAL A 591 -30.22 -3.50 6.87
CA VAL A 591 -30.05 -3.49 5.43
C VAL A 591 -31.18 -2.63 4.90
N VAL A 592 -30.83 -1.46 4.39
CA VAL A 592 -31.77 -0.66 3.62
C VAL A 592 -31.88 -1.37 2.28
N LYS A 593 -32.79 -2.35 2.22
CA LYS A 593 -33.19 -2.94 0.94
C LYS A 593 -33.66 -1.77 0.08
N PRO A 594 -33.13 -1.56 -1.14
CA PRO A 594 -33.93 -0.82 -2.11
C PRO A 594 -35.27 -1.57 -2.16
N ALA A 595 -36.39 -0.84 -2.06
CA ALA A 595 -37.71 -1.45 -1.92
C ALA A 595 -37.88 -2.66 -2.87
N ALA A 596 -37.80 -3.87 -2.33
CA ALA A 596 -37.86 -5.12 -3.09
C ALA A 596 -38.95 -5.99 -2.48
N ASP A 597 -40.15 -5.82 -3.02
CA ASP A 597 -41.03 -6.89 -3.48
C ASP A 597 -42.20 -6.24 -4.23
N ARG A 598 -42.03 -6.07 -5.54
CA ARG A 598 -43.05 -6.62 -6.43
C ARG A 598 -42.46 -7.93 -6.94
N PRO A 599 -43.29 -8.96 -7.19
CA PRO A 599 -42.83 -10.09 -7.99
C PRO A 599 -42.17 -9.52 -9.25
N PRO A 600 -41.24 -10.24 -9.91
CA PRO A 600 -40.92 -9.88 -11.28
C PRO A 600 -42.28 -9.74 -11.95
N VAL A 601 -42.65 -8.50 -12.30
CA VAL A 601 -43.68 -8.32 -13.30
C VAL A 601 -43.18 -9.21 -14.41
N GLU A 602 -44.05 -10.06 -14.97
CA GLU A 602 -43.83 -10.72 -16.24
C GLU A 602 -43.59 -9.64 -17.32
N GLY A 603 -42.51 -8.88 -17.20
CA GLY A 603 -41.77 -8.35 -18.29
C GLY A 603 -40.98 -9.55 -18.73
N VAL A 604 -41.53 -10.23 -19.74
CA VAL A 604 -40.81 -11.01 -20.73
C VAL A 604 -39.30 -10.85 -20.50
N VAL A 605 -38.61 -11.94 -20.12
CA VAL A 605 -37.19 -12.04 -20.42
C VAL A 605 -37.12 -11.95 -21.94
N VAL A 606 -37.10 -10.73 -22.46
CA VAL A 606 -36.59 -10.48 -23.79
C VAL A 606 -35.12 -10.70 -23.56
N ARG A 607 -34.71 -11.95 -23.77
CA ARG A 607 -33.43 -12.29 -24.39
C ARG A 607 -33.11 -11.09 -25.25
N VAL A 608 -32.13 -10.25 -24.88
CA VAL A 608 -31.85 -9.01 -25.60
C VAL A 608 -31.59 -9.44 -27.03
N VAL A 609 -32.63 -9.32 -27.85
CA VAL A 609 -32.50 -9.33 -29.27
C VAL A 609 -31.74 -8.03 -29.49
N PRO A 610 -30.53 -8.10 -30.08
CA PRO A 610 -29.81 -6.90 -30.49
C PRO A 610 -30.79 -5.97 -31.19
N PRO A 611 -30.66 -4.64 -31.07
CA PRO A 611 -31.60 -3.74 -31.72
C PRO A 611 -31.76 -4.15 -33.18
N GLY A 612 -32.96 -4.63 -33.50
CA GLY A 612 -33.35 -5.05 -34.83
C GLY A 612 -33.40 -3.83 -35.72
N GLY A 613 -32.26 -3.53 -36.35
CA GLY A 613 -32.23 -3.08 -37.71
C GLY A 613 -32.05 -4.32 -38.58
N ASP A 614 -33.12 -4.77 -39.23
CA ASP A 614 -33.12 -5.82 -40.25
C ASP A 614 -32.35 -5.35 -41.50
N ARG A 615 -31.03 -5.29 -41.39
CA ARG A 615 -30.15 -5.65 -42.48
C ARG A 615 -29.07 -6.55 -41.88
N PRO A 616 -28.98 -7.83 -42.29
CA PRO A 616 -27.81 -8.63 -41.97
C PRO A 616 -26.61 -7.96 -42.64
N VAL A 617 -25.92 -7.09 -41.91
CA VAL A 617 -24.59 -6.68 -42.30
C VAL A 617 -23.79 -7.96 -42.17
N SER A 618 -23.47 -8.59 -43.30
CA SER A 618 -22.51 -9.68 -43.35
C SER A 618 -21.18 -9.12 -42.85
N LEU A 619 -20.96 -9.23 -41.54
CA LEU A 619 -19.75 -8.80 -40.88
C LEU A 619 -18.71 -9.88 -41.14
N THR A 620 -17.95 -9.68 -42.22
CA THR A 620 -16.80 -10.52 -42.52
C THR A 620 -15.83 -10.47 -41.33
N ARG A 621 -15.09 -11.56 -41.11
CA ARG A 621 -14.06 -11.63 -40.07
C ARG A 621 -13.09 -10.45 -40.13
N ARG A 622 -12.74 -10.02 -41.34
CA ARG A 622 -11.93 -8.83 -41.60
C ARG A 622 -12.55 -7.56 -41.00
N ARG A 623 -13.84 -7.29 -41.28
CA ARG A 623 -14.55 -6.12 -40.72
C ARG A 623 -14.64 -6.15 -39.20
N VAL A 624 -14.90 -7.32 -38.60
CA VAL A 624 -14.92 -7.45 -37.14
C VAL A 624 -13.53 -7.21 -36.53
N GLY A 625 -12.48 -7.69 -37.19
CA GLY A 625 -11.10 -7.42 -36.79
C GLY A 625 -10.74 -5.92 -36.88
N GLU A 626 -11.13 -5.25 -37.97
CA GLU A 626 -10.96 -3.80 -38.14
C GLU A 626 -11.70 -3.01 -37.06
N LEU A 627 -12.93 -3.41 -36.70
CA LEU A 627 -13.69 -2.80 -35.61
C LEU A 627 -13.00 -2.99 -34.25
N VAL A 628 -12.56 -4.20 -33.92
CA VAL A 628 -11.85 -4.48 -32.66
C VAL A 628 -10.55 -3.67 -32.56
N ALA A 629 -9.78 -3.58 -33.65
CA ALA A 629 -8.56 -2.78 -33.69
C ALA A 629 -8.84 -1.28 -33.49
N ARG A 630 -9.94 -0.78 -34.07
CA ARG A 630 -10.39 0.61 -33.86
C ARG A 630 -10.75 0.90 -32.40
N LEU A 631 -11.44 -0.05 -31.73
CA LEU A 631 -11.75 0.07 -30.31
C LEU A 631 -10.49 0.13 -29.44
N GLU A 632 -9.45 -0.62 -29.78
CA GLU A 632 -8.17 -0.54 -29.07
C GLU A 632 -7.50 0.83 -29.23
N GLY A 633 -7.52 1.40 -30.45
CA GLY A 633 -7.03 2.76 -30.69
C GLY A 633 -7.84 3.84 -29.97
N GLN A 634 -9.17 3.73 -30.00
CA GLN A 634 -10.06 4.64 -29.26
C GLN A 634 -9.83 4.54 -27.74
N LEU A 635 -9.48 3.36 -27.22
CA LEU A 635 -9.24 3.16 -25.80
C LEU A 635 -7.95 3.87 -25.36
N GLU A 636 -6.92 3.85 -26.21
CA GLU A 636 -5.69 4.59 -25.96
C GLU A 636 -5.95 6.10 -25.97
N HIS A 637 -6.76 6.59 -26.92
CA HIS A 637 -7.19 7.98 -26.92
C HIS A 637 -7.97 8.39 -25.66
N LEU A 638 -8.83 7.52 -25.12
CA LEU A 638 -9.51 7.78 -23.83
C LEU A 638 -8.52 7.85 -22.65
N ARG A 639 -7.46 7.03 -22.66
CA ARG A 639 -6.40 7.09 -21.65
C ARG A 639 -5.59 8.37 -21.77
N GLU A 640 -5.26 8.78 -22.98
CA GLU A 640 -4.61 10.08 -23.24
C GLU A 640 -5.46 11.24 -22.74
N LEU A 641 -6.78 11.21 -22.94
CA LEU A 641 -7.69 12.23 -22.39
C LEU A 641 -7.68 12.25 -20.86
N CYS A 642 -7.62 11.09 -20.19
CA CYS A 642 -7.47 11.02 -18.73
C CYS A 642 -6.12 11.57 -18.25
N GLN A 643 -5.02 11.28 -18.96
CA GLN A 643 -3.68 11.77 -18.66
C GLN A 643 -3.55 13.28 -18.92
N ALA A 644 -4.09 13.77 -20.03
CA ALA A 644 -4.11 15.19 -20.40
C ALA A 644 -4.99 16.03 -19.44
N ALA A 645 -6.00 15.41 -18.82
CA ALA A 645 -6.80 16.00 -17.76
C ALA A 645 -6.13 15.89 -16.36
N ASP A 646 -4.97 15.23 -16.27
CA ASP A 646 -4.18 15.02 -15.04
C ASP A 646 -5.02 14.53 -13.84
N LEU A 647 -6.00 13.65 -14.13
CA LEU A 647 -7.00 13.22 -13.16
C LEU A 647 -6.38 12.49 -11.96
N ASP A 648 -5.28 11.76 -12.16
CA ASP A 648 -4.54 11.10 -11.07
C ASP A 648 -3.84 12.11 -10.16
N ARG A 649 -3.32 13.22 -10.71
CA ARG A 649 -2.77 14.31 -9.91
C ARG A 649 -3.86 15.08 -9.19
N GLU A 650 -4.95 15.46 -9.87
CA GLU A 650 -6.10 16.14 -9.25
C GLU A 650 -6.67 15.29 -8.09
N LYS A 651 -6.77 13.98 -8.30
CA LYS A 651 -7.14 13.01 -7.25
C LYS A 651 -6.14 13.02 -6.10
N THR A 652 -4.84 12.97 -6.39
CA THR A 652 -3.78 12.95 -5.37
C THR A 652 -3.77 14.25 -4.55
N GLU A 653 -3.92 15.41 -5.20
CA GLU A 653 -4.02 16.72 -4.54
C GLU A 653 -5.28 16.83 -3.67
N LEU A 654 -6.42 16.32 -4.14
CA LEU A 654 -7.65 16.26 -3.34
C LEU A 654 -7.52 15.29 -2.17
N LEU A 655 -6.86 14.14 -2.34
CA LEU A 655 -6.57 13.21 -1.26
C LEU A 655 -5.65 13.84 -0.20
N GLN A 656 -4.64 14.59 -0.61
CA GLN A 656 -3.77 15.34 0.30
C GLN A 656 -4.55 16.40 1.10
N LYS A 657 -5.55 17.04 0.49
CA LYS A 657 -6.45 17.95 1.22
C LYS A 657 -7.23 17.22 2.32
N THR A 658 -7.61 15.95 2.12
CA THR A 658 -8.31 15.15 3.14
C THR A 658 -7.44 14.75 4.34
N LEU A 659 -6.11 14.81 4.18
CA LEU A 659 -5.12 14.52 5.23
C LEU A 659 -4.84 15.73 6.13
N ARG A 660 -5.35 16.93 5.80
CA ARG A 660 -5.13 18.11 6.63
C ARG A 660 -5.90 17.99 7.97
N PRO A 661 -5.31 18.33 9.11
CA PRO A 661 -5.95 18.17 10.43
C PRO A 661 -7.27 18.93 10.58
N ASP A 662 -7.36 20.11 9.94
CA ASP A 662 -8.50 21.02 9.94
C ASP A 662 -9.58 20.68 8.90
N PHE A 663 -9.32 19.69 8.04
CA PHE A 663 -10.18 19.38 6.90
C PHE A 663 -11.60 18.96 7.32
N TRP A 664 -11.70 18.21 8.42
CA TRP A 664 -12.98 17.69 8.92
C TRP A 664 -13.75 18.68 9.79
N ASP A 665 -13.12 19.80 10.18
CA ASP A 665 -13.76 20.86 10.98
C ASP A 665 -14.83 21.59 10.19
N ASN A 666 -14.78 21.53 8.85
CA ASN A 666 -15.81 22.02 7.96
C ASN A 666 -16.46 20.86 7.19
N PRO A 667 -17.56 20.28 7.70
CA PRO A 667 -18.26 19.14 7.08
C PRO A 667 -18.75 19.39 5.66
N ASP A 668 -18.96 20.64 5.27
CA ASP A 668 -19.43 21.02 3.94
C ASP A 668 -18.26 21.04 2.94
N ALA A 669 -17.12 21.58 3.34
CA ALA A 669 -15.87 21.53 2.56
C ALA A 669 -15.34 20.10 2.42
N ALA A 670 -15.44 19.29 3.49
CA ALA A 670 -15.01 17.90 3.48
C ALA A 670 -15.84 17.06 2.49
N ARG A 671 -17.16 17.20 2.50
CA ARG A 671 -18.07 16.54 1.55
C ARG A 671 -17.82 17.00 0.10
N GLN A 672 -17.49 18.26 -0.12
CA GLN A 672 -17.18 18.78 -1.46
C GLN A 672 -15.92 18.14 -2.06
N VAL A 673 -14.86 18.02 -1.26
CA VAL A 673 -13.60 17.38 -1.68
C VAL A 673 -13.80 15.87 -1.88
N GLN A 674 -14.55 15.20 -0.99
CA GLN A 674 -14.90 13.79 -1.17
C GLN A 674 -15.75 13.53 -2.43
N GLY A 675 -16.74 14.36 -2.71
CA GLY A 675 -17.56 14.26 -3.92
C GLY A 675 -16.76 14.49 -5.20
N SER A 676 -15.73 15.35 -5.15
CA SER A 676 -14.81 15.57 -6.27
C SER A 676 -13.91 14.36 -6.51
N ILE A 677 -13.38 13.75 -5.45
CA ILE A 677 -12.62 12.48 -5.53
C ILE A 677 -13.50 11.38 -6.14
N TYR A 678 -14.74 11.22 -5.66
CA TYR A 678 -15.66 10.19 -6.15
C TYR A 678 -15.95 10.34 -7.66
N ARG A 679 -16.14 11.58 -8.14
CA ARG A 679 -16.35 11.88 -9.56
C ARG A 679 -15.14 11.52 -10.42
N ILE A 680 -13.93 11.89 -9.99
CA ILE A 680 -12.69 11.56 -10.68
C ILE A 680 -12.50 10.03 -10.73
N GLU A 681 -12.75 9.33 -9.63
CA GLU A 681 -12.70 7.88 -9.63
C GLU A 681 -13.76 7.24 -10.53
N GLY A 682 -14.94 7.85 -10.66
CA GLY A 682 -15.95 7.43 -11.61
C GLY A 682 -15.49 7.53 -13.07
N GLN A 683 -14.73 8.59 -13.41
CA GLN A 683 -14.11 8.76 -14.73
C GLN A 683 -13.04 7.70 -14.99
N LEU A 684 -12.14 7.45 -14.04
CA LEU A 684 -11.11 6.42 -14.16
C LEU A 684 -11.72 5.01 -14.29
N ARG A 685 -12.72 4.69 -13.45
CA ARG A 685 -13.44 3.40 -13.50
C ARG A 685 -14.17 3.18 -14.83
N LEU A 686 -14.72 4.22 -15.44
CA LEU A 686 -15.38 4.13 -16.75
C LEU A 686 -14.40 3.63 -17.81
N VAL A 687 -13.20 4.19 -17.87
CA VAL A 687 -12.15 3.80 -18.82
C VAL A 687 -11.64 2.38 -18.54
N GLU A 688 -11.44 2.02 -17.28
CA GLU A 688 -11.06 0.65 -16.89
C GLU A 688 -12.12 -0.40 -17.28
N THR A 689 -13.40 -0.06 -17.11
CA THR A 689 -14.53 -0.93 -17.48
C THR A 689 -14.56 -1.16 -19.00
N LEU A 690 -14.47 -0.08 -19.78
CA LEU A 690 -14.40 -0.17 -21.25
C LEU A 690 -13.15 -0.95 -21.70
N ALA A 691 -12.01 -0.77 -21.03
CA ALA A 691 -10.80 -1.56 -21.29
C ALA A 691 -10.99 -3.06 -21.03
N GLY A 692 -11.76 -3.42 -20.00
CA GLY A 692 -12.16 -4.80 -19.73
C GLY A 692 -13.01 -5.40 -20.87
N GLU A 693 -14.04 -4.66 -21.30
CA GLU A 693 -14.96 -5.12 -22.35
C GLU A 693 -14.28 -5.19 -23.73
N VAL A 694 -13.37 -4.27 -24.05
CA VAL A 694 -12.55 -4.33 -25.28
C VAL A 694 -11.61 -5.54 -25.27
N ARG A 695 -10.97 -5.84 -24.12
CA ARG A 695 -10.16 -7.06 -23.96
C ARG A 695 -10.99 -8.32 -24.14
N GLU A 696 -12.22 -8.35 -23.62
CA GLU A 696 -13.14 -9.46 -23.81
C GLU A 696 -13.52 -9.63 -25.28
N ALA A 697 -13.88 -8.53 -25.97
CA ALA A 697 -14.18 -8.54 -27.40
C ALA A 697 -12.99 -9.06 -28.24
N ARG A 698 -11.76 -8.62 -27.92
CA ARG A 698 -10.53 -9.10 -28.55
C ARG A 698 -10.31 -10.60 -28.34
N ARG A 699 -10.47 -11.07 -27.11
CA ARG A 699 -10.35 -12.51 -26.77
C ARG A 699 -11.36 -13.33 -27.57
N MET A 700 -12.63 -12.93 -27.55
CA MET A 700 -13.69 -13.62 -28.28
C MET A 700 -13.45 -13.59 -29.80
N PHE A 701 -12.89 -12.50 -30.35
CA PHE A 701 -12.49 -12.43 -31.76
C PHE A 701 -11.38 -13.44 -32.08
N HIS A 702 -10.36 -13.53 -31.23
CA HIS A 702 -9.29 -14.52 -31.37
C HIS A 702 -9.83 -15.95 -31.31
N ASP A 703 -10.73 -16.25 -30.38
CA ASP A 703 -11.34 -17.58 -30.21
C ASP A 703 -12.25 -17.97 -31.39
N SER A 704 -12.80 -16.99 -32.11
CA SER A 704 -13.60 -17.22 -33.31
C SER A 704 -12.80 -17.75 -34.51
N SER A 705 -11.46 -17.86 -34.41
CA SER A 705 -10.57 -18.37 -35.48
C SER A 705 -10.71 -19.88 -35.72
N SER A 706 -11.25 -20.61 -34.75
CA SER A 706 -11.40 -22.06 -34.79
C SER A 706 -12.61 -22.47 -35.65
N ALA A 707 -12.46 -23.56 -36.43
CA ALA A 707 -13.50 -24.05 -37.33
C ALA A 707 -14.83 -24.34 -36.58
N GLY A 708 -15.97 -23.86 -37.11
CA GLY A 708 -17.31 -24.11 -36.57
C GLY A 708 -17.92 -23.01 -35.70
N MET A 709 -17.23 -21.89 -35.45
CA MET A 709 -17.66 -20.86 -34.49
C MET A 709 -18.26 -19.57 -35.10
N GLY A 710 -18.97 -19.66 -36.24
CA GLY A 710 -19.53 -18.48 -36.94
C GLY A 710 -20.48 -17.61 -36.11
N HIS A 711 -21.25 -18.22 -35.20
CA HIS A 711 -22.14 -17.51 -34.27
C HIS A 711 -21.38 -16.63 -33.26
N LEU A 712 -20.13 -17.00 -32.93
CA LEU A 712 -19.28 -16.23 -32.02
C LEU A 712 -18.77 -14.96 -32.72
N LEU A 713 -18.42 -15.04 -34.00
CA LEU A 713 -18.01 -13.89 -34.79
C LEU A 713 -19.13 -12.83 -34.89
N GLU A 714 -20.37 -13.27 -35.09
CA GLU A 714 -21.53 -12.39 -35.09
C GLU A 714 -21.78 -11.74 -33.73
N LYS A 715 -21.64 -12.52 -32.64
CA LYS A 715 -21.75 -12.01 -31.26
C LYS A 715 -20.68 -10.96 -30.96
N VAL A 716 -19.43 -11.19 -31.39
CA VAL A 716 -18.33 -10.23 -31.25
C VAL A 716 -18.57 -8.98 -32.08
N GLY A 717 -19.04 -9.12 -33.33
CA GLY A 717 -19.37 -7.97 -34.17
C GLY A 717 -20.43 -7.06 -33.54
N ARG A 718 -21.49 -7.64 -32.96
CA ARG A 718 -22.53 -6.88 -32.25
C ARG A 718 -22.00 -6.21 -30.97
N LEU A 719 -21.16 -6.91 -30.20
CA LEU A 719 -20.51 -6.34 -29.03
C LEU A 719 -19.60 -5.17 -29.41
N ALA A 720 -18.77 -5.33 -30.45
CA ALA A 720 -17.85 -4.30 -30.91
C ALA A 720 -18.59 -3.03 -31.38
N LEU A 721 -19.69 -3.16 -32.13
CA LEU A 721 -20.52 -2.01 -32.54
C LEU A 721 -21.19 -1.31 -31.35
N ALA A 722 -21.58 -2.05 -30.31
CA ALA A 722 -22.13 -1.46 -29.10
C ALA A 722 -21.06 -0.72 -28.27
N LEU A 723 -19.84 -1.27 -28.22
CA LEU A 723 -18.70 -0.63 -27.55
C LEU A 723 -18.28 0.65 -28.26
N GLU A 724 -18.23 0.66 -29.59
CA GLU A 724 -17.85 1.84 -30.38
C GLU A 724 -18.74 3.05 -30.03
N LYS A 725 -20.06 2.84 -29.93
CA LYS A 725 -21.01 3.88 -29.53
C LYS A 725 -20.76 4.40 -28.12
N ARG A 726 -20.51 3.51 -27.16
CA ARG A 726 -20.24 3.87 -25.75
C ARG A 726 -18.91 4.60 -25.58
N MET A 727 -17.89 4.25 -26.37
CA MET A 727 -16.57 4.89 -26.31
C MET A 727 -16.62 6.34 -26.80
N VAL A 728 -17.40 6.62 -27.84
CA VAL A 728 -17.63 7.99 -28.31
C VAL A 728 -18.33 8.82 -27.24
N LEU A 729 -19.36 8.28 -26.57
CA LEU A 729 -20.03 9.00 -25.49
C LEU A 729 -19.08 9.23 -24.28
N ALA A 730 -18.25 8.24 -23.97
CA ALA A 730 -17.25 8.34 -22.90
C ALA A 730 -16.18 9.39 -23.19
N SER A 731 -15.72 9.54 -24.44
CA SER A 731 -14.74 10.58 -24.78
C SER A 731 -15.32 11.97 -24.54
N PHE A 732 -16.57 12.22 -24.96
CA PHE A 732 -17.26 13.48 -24.68
C PHE A 732 -17.45 13.74 -23.19
N ALA A 733 -17.79 12.71 -22.41
CA ALA A 733 -17.91 12.82 -20.95
C ALA A 733 -16.58 13.17 -20.27
N LEU A 734 -15.45 12.66 -20.78
CA LEU A 734 -14.10 12.99 -20.28
C LEU A 734 -13.65 14.40 -20.70
N MET A 735 -14.10 14.90 -21.85
CA MET A 735 -13.82 16.27 -22.30
C MET A 735 -14.58 17.34 -21.51
N CYS A 736 -15.62 16.97 -20.76
CA CYS A 736 -16.37 17.89 -19.89
C CYS A 736 -15.54 18.29 -18.65
N ARG A 737 -15.00 19.51 -18.62
CA ARG A 737 -14.09 19.99 -17.56
C ARG A 737 -14.80 20.65 -16.38
N GLY A 738 -16.05 21.10 -16.55
CA GLY A 738 -16.81 21.80 -15.51
C GLY A 738 -17.28 20.88 -14.38
N ALA A 739 -17.19 21.33 -13.12
CA ALA A 739 -17.65 20.56 -11.96
C ALA A 739 -19.13 20.14 -12.05
N VAL A 740 -19.96 20.98 -12.67
CA VAL A 740 -21.39 20.76 -12.93
C VAL A 740 -21.61 19.82 -14.12
N GLU A 741 -20.76 19.90 -15.14
CA GLU A 741 -20.88 19.07 -16.34
C GLU A 741 -20.50 17.61 -16.07
N ARG A 742 -19.65 17.37 -15.07
CA ARG A 742 -19.22 16.04 -14.61
C ARG A 742 -20.31 15.29 -13.83
N CYS A 743 -21.45 15.92 -13.52
CA CYS A 743 -22.53 15.33 -12.73
C CYS A 743 -23.51 14.48 -13.54
N ASP A 744 -24.33 13.71 -12.82
CA ASP A 744 -25.58 13.12 -13.32
C ASP A 744 -26.56 14.23 -13.78
N ALA A 745 -27.54 13.86 -14.61
CA ALA A 745 -28.49 14.81 -15.21
C ALA A 745 -29.93 14.52 -14.81
N PHE A 746 -30.63 15.54 -14.31
CA PHE A 746 -32.09 15.59 -14.34
C PHE A 746 -32.55 16.15 -15.69
N LEU A 747 -33.49 15.48 -16.33
CA LEU A 747 -34.13 15.92 -17.56
C LEU A 747 -35.60 16.22 -17.29
N ASP A 748 -35.95 17.50 -17.26
CA ASP A 748 -37.31 17.98 -17.00
C ASP A 748 -37.97 18.35 -18.33
N VAL A 749 -38.84 17.47 -18.83
CA VAL A 749 -39.54 17.59 -20.12
C VAL A 749 -40.96 18.07 -19.86
N ARG A 750 -41.32 19.26 -20.34
CA ARG A 750 -42.61 19.90 -20.02
C ARG A 750 -43.29 20.53 -21.22
N LEU A 751 -44.61 20.42 -21.30
CA LEU A 751 -45.40 21.07 -22.35
C LEU A 751 -45.47 22.59 -22.13
N LEU A 752 -45.30 23.36 -23.19
CA LEU A 752 -45.52 24.81 -23.20
C LEU A 752 -46.85 25.15 -23.86
N GLY A 753 -47.73 25.81 -23.10
CA GLY A 753 -49.04 26.27 -23.58
C GLY A 753 -50.01 25.13 -23.93
N THR A 754 -51.08 25.47 -24.64
CA THR A 754 -52.06 24.50 -25.15
C THR A 754 -51.60 23.94 -26.49
N GLN A 755 -51.65 22.62 -26.65
CA GLN A 755 -51.28 21.94 -27.89
C GLN A 755 -52.51 21.42 -28.65
N THR A 756 -52.48 21.55 -29.97
CA THR A 756 -53.51 21.04 -30.89
C THR A 756 -53.10 19.73 -31.57
N LEU A 757 -51.95 19.16 -31.19
CA LEU A 757 -51.54 17.83 -31.60
C LEU A 757 -52.46 16.80 -30.93
N GLY A 758 -53.06 15.91 -31.72
CA GLY A 758 -53.89 14.80 -31.20
C GLY A 758 -53.09 13.67 -30.52
N GLU A 759 -51.86 13.96 -30.07
CA GLU A 759 -50.88 12.99 -29.60
C GLU A 759 -50.26 13.45 -28.27
N ASP A 760 -49.35 12.65 -27.71
CA ASP A 760 -48.67 12.93 -26.44
C ASP A 760 -47.21 13.34 -26.68
N PRO A 761 -46.94 14.65 -26.89
CA PRO A 761 -45.63 15.12 -27.30
C PRO A 761 -44.56 14.93 -26.21
N VAL A 762 -44.90 15.22 -24.95
CA VAL A 762 -44.00 15.05 -23.79
C VAL A 762 -43.70 13.57 -23.56
N GLY A 763 -44.73 12.72 -23.57
CA GLY A 763 -44.55 11.28 -23.39
C GLY A 763 -43.65 10.65 -24.47
N ARG A 764 -43.75 11.12 -25.72
CA ARG A 764 -42.88 10.67 -26.82
C ARG A 764 -41.43 11.09 -26.64
N LEU A 765 -41.17 12.36 -26.35
CA LEU A 765 -39.80 12.85 -26.12
C LEU A 765 -39.18 12.19 -24.88
N ALA A 766 -39.90 12.08 -23.77
CA ALA A 766 -39.41 11.39 -22.58
C ALA A 766 -39.09 9.91 -22.86
N THR A 767 -39.94 9.21 -23.64
CA THR A 767 -39.69 7.82 -24.04
C THR A 767 -38.47 7.70 -24.96
N MET A 768 -38.26 8.66 -25.86
CA MET A 768 -37.07 8.73 -26.73
C MET A 768 -35.80 8.81 -25.90
N TYR A 769 -35.70 9.78 -24.97
CA TYR A 769 -34.52 9.92 -24.11
C TYR A 769 -34.31 8.70 -23.21
N LEU A 770 -35.39 8.12 -22.69
CA LEU A 770 -35.33 6.89 -21.89
C LEU A 770 -34.82 5.69 -22.69
N ARG A 771 -35.22 5.55 -23.95
CA ARG A 771 -34.71 4.48 -24.84
C ARG A 771 -33.25 4.71 -25.22
N TRP A 772 -32.88 5.95 -25.52
CA TRP A 772 -31.50 6.34 -25.80
C TRP A 772 -30.58 6.04 -24.61
N ALA A 773 -30.93 6.49 -23.40
CA ALA A 773 -30.09 6.24 -22.22
C ALA A 773 -29.89 4.74 -21.97
N ARG A 774 -30.94 3.93 -22.16
CA ARG A 774 -30.85 2.46 -22.03
C ARG A 774 -30.02 1.81 -23.13
N SER A 775 -30.08 2.30 -24.37
CA SER A 775 -29.26 1.76 -25.46
C SER A 775 -27.78 2.05 -25.27
N GLN A 776 -27.45 3.12 -24.55
CA GLN A 776 -26.09 3.46 -24.12
C GLN A 776 -25.62 2.68 -22.88
N GLY A 777 -26.48 1.85 -22.29
CA GLY A 777 -26.18 1.09 -21.06
C GLY A 777 -26.21 1.94 -19.79
N LEU A 778 -26.78 3.14 -19.84
CA LEU A 778 -26.90 4.05 -18.70
C LEU A 778 -28.09 3.67 -17.81
N GLN A 779 -28.00 4.02 -16.53
CA GLN A 779 -29.12 3.92 -15.61
C GLN A 779 -30.03 5.14 -15.80
N VAL A 780 -31.30 4.90 -16.07
CA VAL A 780 -32.30 5.97 -16.23
C VAL A 780 -33.55 5.65 -15.43
N ARG A 781 -34.05 6.65 -14.70
CA ARG A 781 -35.22 6.54 -13.84
C ARG A 781 -36.21 7.65 -14.14
N ILE A 782 -37.50 7.34 -14.13
CA ILE A 782 -38.56 8.35 -14.20
C ILE A 782 -38.89 8.76 -12.75
N LEU A 783 -38.72 10.04 -12.43
CA LEU A 783 -38.89 10.58 -11.08
C LEU A 783 -40.25 11.23 -10.85
N ASP A 784 -40.86 11.80 -11.89
CA ASP A 784 -42.18 12.42 -11.81
C ASP A 784 -42.88 12.32 -13.16
N GLU A 785 -44.19 12.21 -13.11
CA GLU A 785 -45.06 12.30 -14.28
C GLU A 785 -46.35 13.02 -13.91
N GLN A 786 -46.68 14.04 -14.69
CA GLN A 786 -47.93 14.79 -14.59
C GLN A 786 -48.73 14.58 -15.86
N VAL A 787 -49.96 14.09 -15.70
CA VAL A 787 -50.86 13.77 -16.81
C VAL A 787 -52.13 14.60 -16.66
N ASP A 788 -52.61 15.15 -17.76
CA ASP A 788 -53.93 15.78 -17.86
C ASP A 788 -54.73 15.09 -18.98
N GLY A 789 -55.84 14.45 -18.59
CA GLY A 789 -56.64 13.61 -19.46
C GLY A 789 -55.82 12.51 -20.16
N LYS A 790 -55.63 12.63 -21.48
CA LYS A 790 -54.88 11.69 -22.33
C LYS A 790 -53.51 12.21 -22.76
N SER A 791 -52.99 13.28 -22.16
CA SER A 791 -51.69 13.86 -22.55
C SER A 791 -50.78 14.05 -21.35
N THR A 792 -49.49 13.71 -21.52
CA THR A 792 -48.48 13.96 -20.50
C THR A 792 -48.12 15.45 -20.54
N GLN A 793 -48.28 16.13 -19.42
CA GLN A 793 -47.95 17.55 -19.28
C GLN A 793 -46.49 17.75 -18.91
N ARG A 794 -45.94 16.81 -18.12
CA ARG A 794 -44.57 16.87 -17.64
C ARG A 794 -44.02 15.50 -17.30
N ALA A 795 -42.76 15.25 -17.62
CA ALA A 795 -42.02 14.07 -17.22
C ALA A 795 -40.62 14.47 -16.74
N LEU A 796 -40.23 14.01 -15.55
CA LEU A 796 -38.89 14.22 -15.00
C LEU A 796 -38.13 12.91 -15.04
N LEU A 797 -36.97 12.89 -15.71
CA LEU A 797 -36.06 11.76 -15.76
C LEU A 797 -34.79 12.08 -14.97
N LEU A 798 -34.17 11.05 -14.40
CA LEU A 798 -32.81 11.08 -13.88
C LEU A 798 -31.97 10.12 -14.71
N VAL A 799 -30.93 10.66 -15.35
CA VAL A 799 -29.93 9.92 -16.12
C VAL A 799 -28.65 9.89 -15.29
N GLU A 800 -28.30 8.70 -14.80
CA GLU A 800 -27.12 8.48 -13.97
C GLU A 800 -25.96 8.01 -14.83
N GLY A 801 -24.81 8.66 -14.70
CA GLY A 801 -23.60 8.38 -15.46
C GLY A 801 -22.61 9.53 -15.40
N THR A 802 -21.33 9.18 -15.43
CA THR A 802 -20.22 10.14 -15.42
C THR A 802 -20.34 11.14 -16.57
N GLY A 803 -20.40 12.44 -16.26
CA GLY A 803 -20.44 13.50 -17.27
C GLY A 803 -21.77 13.67 -18.02
N MET A 804 -22.85 13.02 -17.58
CA MET A 804 -24.12 13.02 -18.32
C MET A 804 -24.80 14.38 -18.38
N CYS A 805 -24.62 15.23 -17.36
CA CYS A 805 -25.08 16.62 -17.44
C CYS A 805 -24.39 17.36 -18.59
N GLY A 806 -23.06 17.25 -18.71
CA GLY A 806 -22.29 17.85 -19.81
C GLY A 806 -22.73 17.35 -21.18
N VAL A 807 -22.92 16.04 -21.32
CA VAL A 807 -23.40 15.38 -22.54
C VAL A 807 -24.78 15.88 -22.96
N LEU A 808 -25.71 15.99 -22.01
CA LEU A 808 -27.10 16.34 -22.29
C LEU A 808 -27.38 17.83 -22.31
N LEU A 809 -26.46 18.70 -21.87
CA LEU A 809 -26.68 20.16 -21.91
C LEU A 809 -27.00 20.67 -23.33
N GLY A 810 -26.56 19.97 -24.37
CA GLY A 810 -26.97 20.19 -25.75
C GLY A 810 -28.43 19.81 -26.04
N GLU A 811 -29.25 19.44 -25.07
CA GLU A 811 -30.68 19.17 -25.24
C GLU A 811 -31.53 20.25 -24.54
N ASP A 812 -30.89 21.22 -23.90
CA ASP A 812 -31.59 22.26 -23.15
C ASP A 812 -32.23 23.30 -24.10
N GLY A 813 -33.54 23.47 -24.00
CA GLY A 813 -34.31 24.48 -24.73
C GLY A 813 -35.66 23.98 -25.26
N ILE A 814 -36.22 24.70 -26.24
CA ILE A 814 -37.56 24.42 -26.80
C ILE A 814 -37.46 23.43 -27.97
N HIS A 815 -38.23 22.36 -27.91
CA HIS A 815 -38.40 21.36 -28.96
C HIS A 815 -39.79 21.49 -29.57
N GLU A 816 -39.87 21.62 -30.89
CA GLU A 816 -41.14 21.73 -31.62
C GLU A 816 -41.51 20.40 -32.27
N LEU A 817 -42.69 19.86 -31.93
CA LEU A 817 -43.30 18.78 -32.70
C LEU A 817 -44.32 19.38 -33.66
N HIS A 818 -44.08 19.26 -34.95
CA HIS A 818 -44.87 19.89 -36.00
C HIS A 818 -45.52 18.85 -36.91
N ARG A 819 -46.84 18.92 -37.05
CA ARG A 819 -47.61 18.22 -38.08
C ARG A 819 -48.05 19.25 -39.11
N GLY A 820 -47.48 19.16 -40.32
CA GLY A 820 -47.90 20.00 -41.44
C GLY A 820 -49.31 19.62 -41.91
N LYS A 821 -49.85 20.41 -42.85
CA LYS A 821 -51.15 20.12 -43.46
C LYS A 821 -51.11 18.76 -44.15
N PHE A 822 -51.95 17.83 -43.69
CA PHE A 822 -52.00 16.46 -44.21
C PHE A 822 -53.41 15.90 -44.13
N ALA A 823 -53.90 15.27 -45.20
CA ALA A 823 -55.19 14.56 -45.23
C ALA A 823 -56.41 15.36 -44.68
N GLY A 824 -56.49 16.67 -44.94
CA GLY A 824 -57.59 17.52 -44.48
C GLY A 824 -57.45 18.05 -43.03
N GLU A 825 -56.41 17.64 -42.31
CA GLU A 825 -56.10 18.17 -40.97
C GLU A 825 -55.37 19.52 -41.06
N ALA A 826 -55.77 20.47 -40.20
CA ALA A 826 -55.08 21.74 -40.04
C ALA A 826 -53.66 21.51 -39.48
N PRO A 827 -52.68 22.37 -39.83
CA PRO A 827 -51.35 22.29 -39.25
C PRO A 827 -51.43 22.45 -37.73
N ALA A 828 -50.65 21.63 -37.02
CA ALA A 828 -50.63 21.63 -35.56
C ALA A 828 -49.17 21.58 -35.09
N SER A 829 -48.84 22.38 -34.08
CA SER A 829 -47.55 22.34 -33.40
C SER A 829 -47.76 22.13 -31.90
N ALA A 830 -46.80 21.46 -31.27
CA ALA A 830 -46.66 21.36 -29.83
C ALA A 830 -45.24 21.77 -29.46
N PHE A 831 -45.12 22.70 -28.52
CA PHE A 831 -43.83 23.15 -28.01
C PHE A 831 -43.56 22.45 -26.68
N VAL A 832 -42.44 21.77 -26.58
CA VAL A 832 -42.00 21.04 -25.39
C VAL A 832 -40.67 21.62 -24.96
N GLU A 833 -40.59 22.12 -23.75
CA GLU A 833 -39.32 22.55 -23.18
C GLU A 833 -38.63 21.36 -22.54
N VAL A 834 -37.36 21.16 -22.90
CA VAL A 834 -36.47 20.18 -22.29
C VAL A 834 -35.46 20.97 -21.46
N ARG A 835 -35.42 20.71 -20.15
CA ARG A 835 -34.44 21.33 -19.25
C ARG A 835 -33.49 20.29 -18.72
N VAL A 836 -32.20 20.59 -18.81
CA VAL A 836 -31.13 19.76 -18.30
C VAL A 836 -30.62 20.43 -17.03
N LEU A 837 -30.78 19.74 -15.91
CA LEU A 837 -30.39 20.24 -14.59
C LEU A 837 -29.35 19.29 -13.99
N PRO A 838 -28.28 19.80 -13.36
CA PRO A 838 -27.28 18.94 -12.75
C PRO A 838 -27.84 18.31 -11.47
N ARG A 839 -27.62 17.01 -11.27
CA ARG A 839 -27.80 16.41 -9.95
C ARG A 839 -26.52 16.61 -9.16
N LEU A 840 -26.57 17.53 -8.22
CA LEU A 840 -25.43 17.92 -7.41
C LEU A 840 -25.44 17.16 -6.10
N ASP A 841 -24.30 16.56 -5.77
CA ASP A 841 -24.04 16.01 -4.44
C ASP A 841 -23.68 17.10 -3.40
N GLU A 842 -23.84 18.39 -3.75
CA GLU A 842 -23.37 19.53 -2.94
C GLU A 842 -24.19 19.72 -1.65
N PRO A 843 -23.53 20.09 -0.53
CA PRO A 843 -24.20 20.57 0.67
C PRO A 843 -24.40 22.10 0.61
N ARG A 844 -24.82 22.66 -0.53
CA ARG A 844 -25.43 23.98 -0.47
C ARG A 844 -26.73 23.80 0.31
N ARG A 845 -26.92 24.55 1.40
CA ARG A 845 -28.20 24.51 2.11
C ARG A 845 -29.29 24.74 1.07
N PRO A 846 -30.23 23.79 0.86
CA PRO A 846 -31.32 24.05 -0.03
C PRO A 846 -32.00 25.33 0.49
N PRO A 847 -32.40 26.23 -0.40
CA PRO A 847 -33.10 27.45 -0.01
C PRO A 847 -34.29 27.04 0.88
N VAL A 848 -34.58 27.83 1.92
CA VAL A 848 -35.55 27.46 2.97
C VAL A 848 -36.85 27.02 2.33
N ALA A 849 -37.10 25.71 2.38
CA ALA A 849 -38.21 25.08 1.69
C ALA A 849 -38.89 24.05 2.60
N ARG A 850 -40.21 24.01 2.54
CA ARG A 850 -41.02 22.99 3.19
C ARG A 850 -41.20 21.82 2.23
N ILE A 851 -40.59 20.69 2.57
CA ILE A 851 -40.72 19.44 1.81
C ILE A 851 -41.58 18.46 2.62
N THR A 852 -42.76 18.13 2.11
CA THR A 852 -43.70 17.20 2.74
C THR A 852 -43.97 16.01 1.83
N ALA A 853 -44.01 14.80 2.38
CA ALA A 853 -44.35 13.59 1.63
C ALA A 853 -45.70 13.02 2.10
N ALA A 854 -46.50 12.55 1.15
CA ALA A 854 -47.77 11.89 1.37
C ALA A 854 -47.86 10.64 0.48
N LYS A 855 -48.81 9.74 0.78
CA LYS A 855 -49.13 8.61 -0.11
C LYS A 855 -49.83 9.14 -1.36
N SER A 856 -49.47 8.59 -2.52
CA SER A 856 -50.16 8.82 -3.80
C SER A 856 -50.76 7.53 -4.32
N ALA A 857 -51.82 7.66 -5.12
CA ALA A 857 -52.39 6.57 -5.91
C ALA A 857 -52.54 6.97 -7.39
N SER A 858 -51.90 8.06 -7.82
CA SER A 858 -51.98 8.54 -9.19
C SER A 858 -51.38 7.52 -10.17
N ARG A 859 -51.99 7.40 -11.34
CA ARG A 859 -51.48 6.59 -12.45
C ARG A 859 -51.14 7.50 -13.62
N GLY A 860 -50.03 7.23 -14.27
CA GLY A 860 -49.62 7.89 -15.49
C GLY A 860 -49.32 6.89 -16.61
N ARG A 861 -48.74 7.38 -17.70
CA ARG A 861 -48.36 6.58 -18.87
C ARG A 861 -46.96 6.02 -18.75
N LEU A 862 -46.04 6.79 -18.17
CA LEU A 862 -44.65 6.41 -17.91
C LEU A 862 -44.51 5.74 -16.53
N ILE A 863 -45.23 6.25 -15.51
CA ILE A 863 -45.30 5.70 -14.15
C ILE A 863 -46.64 4.96 -13.99
N LYS A 864 -46.58 3.62 -14.03
CA LYS A 864 -47.77 2.76 -13.91
C LYS A 864 -48.60 3.02 -12.65
N GLN A 865 -47.95 3.32 -11.52
CA GLN A 865 -48.60 3.68 -10.26
C GLN A 865 -47.63 4.43 -9.35
N ALA A 866 -47.88 5.72 -9.13
CA ALA A 866 -47.14 6.50 -8.14
C ALA A 866 -47.61 6.10 -6.74
N ARG A 867 -46.65 5.89 -5.83
CA ARG A 867 -46.88 5.49 -4.42
C ARG A 867 -46.69 6.65 -3.47
N THR A 868 -45.92 7.66 -3.87
CA THR A 868 -45.53 8.79 -3.03
C THR A 868 -45.72 10.08 -3.80
N GLU A 869 -46.33 11.07 -3.13
CA GLU A 869 -46.38 12.46 -3.56
C GLU A 869 -45.51 13.31 -2.63
N VAL A 870 -44.52 14.02 -3.17
CA VAL A 870 -43.68 14.96 -2.41
C VAL A 870 -43.97 16.37 -2.87
N LYS A 871 -44.43 17.21 -1.96
CA LYS A 871 -44.64 18.65 -2.20
C LYS A 871 -43.47 19.43 -1.66
N THR A 872 -42.87 20.27 -2.51
CA THR A 872 -41.79 21.19 -2.17
C THR A 872 -42.31 22.62 -2.35
N ASP A 873 -42.33 23.40 -1.27
CA ASP A 873 -42.67 24.82 -1.29
C ASP A 873 -41.48 25.64 -0.80
N CYS A 874 -40.88 26.42 -1.69
CA CYS A 874 -39.74 27.27 -1.44
C CYS A 874 -40.12 28.73 -1.73
N PRO A 875 -40.64 29.48 -0.74
CA PRO A 875 -41.12 30.85 -0.94
C PRO A 875 -40.04 31.81 -1.43
N SER A 876 -38.80 31.66 -0.95
CA SER A 876 -37.66 32.52 -1.33
C SER A 876 -37.30 32.46 -2.83
N LEU A 877 -37.65 31.36 -3.50
CA LEU A 877 -37.47 31.18 -4.93
C LEU A 877 -38.81 31.18 -5.70
N GLY A 878 -39.95 31.34 -5.03
CA GLY A 878 -41.26 31.18 -5.68
C GLY A 878 -41.44 29.80 -6.34
N ILE A 879 -40.78 28.74 -5.83
CA ILE A 879 -40.87 27.39 -6.39
C ILE A 879 -41.87 26.59 -5.57
N ARG A 880 -42.97 26.18 -6.23
CA ARG A 880 -43.89 25.16 -5.71
C ARG A 880 -43.89 23.97 -6.65
N ARG A 881 -43.54 22.80 -6.15
CA ARG A 881 -43.48 21.56 -6.92
C ARG A 881 -44.17 20.42 -6.21
N VAL A 882 -44.68 19.50 -7.02
CA VAL A 882 -45.25 18.24 -6.60
C VAL A 882 -44.61 17.16 -7.44
N LEU A 883 -43.91 16.23 -6.81
CA LEU A 883 -43.31 15.06 -7.45
C LEU A 883 -44.14 13.82 -7.08
N ARG A 884 -44.66 13.13 -8.09
CA ARG A 884 -45.44 11.90 -7.96
C ARG A 884 -44.61 10.75 -8.53
N SER A 885 -44.06 9.94 -7.64
CA SER A 885 -43.13 8.87 -8.00
C SER A 885 -43.60 7.51 -7.45
N ASP A 886 -43.06 6.44 -8.01
CA ASP A 886 -43.18 5.08 -7.46
C ASP A 886 -42.16 4.79 -6.34
N LEU A 887 -41.32 5.77 -6.00
CA LEU A 887 -40.29 5.70 -4.97
C LEU A 887 -40.87 5.78 -3.56
N ASP A 888 -40.09 5.35 -2.57
CA ASP A 888 -40.43 5.54 -1.16
C ASP A 888 -40.30 7.02 -0.74
N ALA A 889 -40.97 7.37 0.37
CA ALA A 889 -41.04 8.73 0.87
C ALA A 889 -39.70 9.33 1.32
N ALA A 890 -38.69 8.53 1.67
CA ALA A 890 -37.38 9.07 2.04
C ALA A 890 -36.59 9.43 0.77
N THR A 891 -36.50 8.50 -0.18
CA THR A 891 -35.80 8.69 -1.45
C THR A 891 -36.41 9.84 -2.26
N ALA A 892 -37.75 9.90 -2.35
CA ALA A 892 -38.44 10.97 -3.07
C ALA A 892 -38.21 12.36 -2.44
N ARG A 893 -38.06 12.44 -1.11
CA ARG A 893 -37.74 13.71 -0.41
C ARG A 893 -36.30 14.15 -0.66
N SER A 894 -35.34 13.23 -0.68
CA SER A 894 -33.94 13.53 -1.01
C SER A 894 -33.83 14.11 -2.42
N LEU A 895 -34.40 13.40 -3.40
CA LEU A 895 -34.39 13.83 -4.79
C LEU A 895 -35.12 15.16 -5.00
N ALA A 896 -36.19 15.43 -4.24
CA ALA A 896 -36.88 16.72 -4.27
C ALA A 896 -35.99 17.87 -3.78
N ALA A 897 -35.12 17.63 -2.80
CA ALA A 897 -34.18 18.62 -2.29
C ALA A 897 -33.01 18.84 -3.28
N GLU A 898 -32.47 17.77 -3.86
CA GLU A 898 -31.43 17.83 -4.91
C GLU A 898 -31.93 18.60 -6.14
N LEU A 899 -33.16 18.33 -6.59
CA LEU A 899 -33.78 19.03 -7.71
C LEU A 899 -34.01 20.53 -7.41
N LEU A 900 -34.45 20.86 -6.19
CA LEU A 900 -34.64 22.25 -5.76
C LEU A 900 -33.31 23.02 -5.80
N LEU A 901 -32.22 22.39 -5.38
CA LEU A 901 -30.89 22.99 -5.42
C LEU A 901 -30.43 23.24 -6.86
N ALA A 902 -30.63 22.27 -7.75
CA ALA A 902 -30.29 22.38 -9.16
C ALA A 902 -31.03 23.55 -9.85
N GLU A 903 -32.30 23.76 -9.49
CA GLU A 903 -33.10 24.87 -9.99
C GLU A 903 -32.68 26.24 -9.43
N ALA A 904 -32.32 26.29 -8.15
CA ALA A 904 -31.80 27.50 -7.52
C ALA A 904 -30.55 28.02 -8.25
N LEU A 905 -29.60 27.11 -8.51
CA LEU A 905 -28.36 27.41 -9.22
C LEU A 905 -28.56 27.90 -10.65
N ARG A 906 -29.55 27.33 -11.36
CA ARG A 906 -29.88 27.79 -12.72
C ARG A 906 -30.38 29.23 -12.71
N ARG A 907 -31.19 29.61 -11.71
CA ARG A 907 -31.71 30.98 -11.55
C ARG A 907 -30.64 31.98 -11.08
N GLU A 908 -29.61 31.53 -10.37
CA GLU A 908 -28.45 32.37 -10.03
C GLU A 908 -27.59 32.73 -11.26
N LYS A 909 -27.45 31.79 -12.22
CA LYS A 909 -26.63 31.98 -13.44
C LYS A 909 -27.36 32.65 -14.60
N VAL A 910 -28.68 32.58 -14.64
CA VAL A 910 -29.52 33.22 -15.66
C VAL A 910 -30.39 34.24 -14.94
N PRO A 911 -30.01 35.53 -14.91
CA PRO A 911 -30.92 36.56 -14.38
C PRO A 911 -32.23 36.50 -15.16
N ALA A 912 -33.34 36.84 -14.51
CA ALA A 912 -34.65 36.89 -15.14
C ALA A 912 -34.64 37.89 -16.30
N SER A 913 -34.23 37.45 -17.48
CA SER A 913 -34.45 38.13 -18.74
C SER A 913 -35.92 37.95 -19.10
N ASP A 914 -36.53 39.07 -19.48
CA ASP A 914 -37.93 39.30 -19.82
C ASP A 914 -38.78 38.08 -20.21
N PRO A 915 -39.99 37.93 -19.64
CA PRO A 915 -41.03 37.04 -20.16
C PRO A 915 -41.59 37.48 -21.53
N GLU A 916 -41.12 38.59 -22.09
CA GLU A 916 -41.61 39.18 -23.32
C GLU A 916 -40.54 39.20 -24.42
N GLY A 917 -40.71 38.35 -25.45
CA GLY A 917 -40.41 38.78 -26.81
C GLY A 917 -39.07 38.42 -27.46
N ARG A 918 -38.43 37.28 -27.16
CA ARG A 918 -37.50 36.67 -28.13
C ARG A 918 -38.15 35.45 -28.77
N GLU A 919 -38.32 35.49 -30.09
CA GLU A 919 -38.56 34.30 -30.91
C GLU A 919 -37.33 33.37 -30.79
N GLU A 920 -37.24 32.61 -29.70
CA GLU A 920 -36.22 31.58 -29.57
C GLU A 920 -36.52 30.48 -30.59
N GLN A 921 -35.68 30.42 -31.62
CA GLN A 921 -35.70 29.33 -32.60
C GLN A 921 -35.58 28.00 -31.85
N PRO A 922 -36.45 26.99 -32.12
CA PRO A 922 -36.43 25.75 -31.38
C PRO A 922 -35.10 25.04 -31.57
N VAL A 923 -34.61 24.38 -30.51
CA VAL A 923 -33.43 23.50 -30.51
C VAL A 923 -33.57 22.46 -31.61
N ARG A 924 -34.74 21.79 -31.65
CA ARG A 924 -35.08 20.80 -32.67
C ARG A 924 -36.53 20.91 -33.10
N ARG A 925 -36.78 20.66 -34.39
CA ARG A 925 -38.13 20.44 -34.93
C ARG A 925 -38.29 19.01 -35.41
N TYR A 926 -39.28 18.33 -34.85
CA TYR A 926 -39.71 16.99 -35.20
C TYR A 926 -40.93 17.10 -36.12
N LYS A 927 -40.72 16.94 -37.43
CA LYS A 927 -41.79 16.91 -38.43
C LYS A 927 -42.43 15.52 -38.40
N LEU A 928 -43.73 15.43 -38.12
CA LEU A 928 -44.42 14.14 -38.02
C LEU A 928 -44.95 13.65 -39.38
N LYS A 929 -45.62 14.52 -40.12
CA LYS A 929 -46.19 14.27 -41.46
C LYS A 929 -46.26 15.59 -42.25
N PRO A 930 -46.28 15.57 -43.60
CA PRO A 930 -46.16 14.43 -44.51
C PRO A 930 -44.74 13.88 -44.67
N HIS A 931 -43.73 14.70 -44.42
CA HIS A 931 -42.31 14.33 -44.52
C HIS A 931 -41.75 14.16 -43.10
N PRO A 932 -41.81 12.94 -42.53
CA PRO A 932 -41.28 12.71 -41.20
C PRO A 932 -39.79 13.00 -41.16
N GLY A 933 -39.33 13.64 -40.09
CA GLY A 933 -37.91 13.89 -39.90
C GLY A 933 -37.62 14.83 -38.74
N VAL A 934 -36.35 14.97 -38.39
CA VAL A 934 -35.90 15.87 -37.32
C VAL A 934 -34.84 16.79 -37.87
N ARG A 935 -34.94 18.08 -37.56
CA ARG A 935 -33.90 19.08 -37.84
C ARG A 935 -33.44 19.69 -36.53
N ASP A 936 -32.15 19.67 -36.28
CA ASP A 936 -31.49 20.47 -35.22
C ASP A 936 -31.10 21.82 -35.82
N PHE A 937 -31.56 22.91 -35.22
CA PHE A 937 -31.32 24.25 -35.77
C PHE A 937 -29.98 24.84 -35.36
N ARG A 938 -29.28 24.21 -34.41
CA ARG A 938 -27.99 24.69 -33.93
C ARG A 938 -26.85 24.09 -34.74
N THR A 939 -26.99 22.83 -35.11
CA THR A 939 -25.98 22.06 -35.85
C THR A 939 -26.34 21.85 -37.33
N GLU A 940 -27.54 22.26 -37.73
CA GLU A 940 -28.15 22.06 -39.06
C GLU A 940 -28.36 20.59 -39.48
N VAL A 941 -27.96 19.62 -38.64
CA VAL A 941 -28.14 18.19 -38.88
C VAL A 941 -29.62 17.85 -39.03
N SER A 942 -29.94 17.09 -40.07
CA SER A 942 -31.30 16.67 -40.39
C SER A 942 -31.40 15.17 -40.63
N LEU A 943 -32.26 14.50 -39.88
CA LEU A 943 -32.53 13.06 -39.99
C LEU A 943 -33.88 12.82 -40.68
N GLY A 944 -33.88 12.04 -41.78
CA GLY A 944 -35.12 11.70 -42.50
C GLY A 944 -35.94 10.56 -41.86
N GLY A 945 -35.35 9.75 -40.98
CA GLY A 945 -36.02 8.61 -40.34
C GLY A 945 -36.52 8.92 -38.93
N ILE A 946 -37.70 9.54 -38.80
CA ILE A 946 -38.22 9.89 -37.46
C ILE A 946 -38.52 8.67 -36.57
N GLU A 947 -38.79 7.50 -37.16
CA GLU A 947 -39.06 6.29 -36.38
C GLU A 947 -37.84 5.79 -35.60
N GLY A 948 -36.64 5.90 -36.19
CA GLY A 948 -35.37 5.59 -35.50
C GLY A 948 -35.14 6.53 -34.33
N VAL A 949 -35.41 7.83 -34.54
CA VAL A 949 -35.38 8.84 -33.47
C VAL A 949 -36.31 8.43 -32.32
N TRP A 950 -37.57 8.05 -32.60
CA TRP A 950 -38.49 7.61 -31.55
C TRP A 950 -38.07 6.29 -30.87
N LYS A 951 -37.24 5.47 -31.51
CA LYS A 951 -36.61 4.29 -30.91
C LYS A 951 -35.37 4.64 -30.06
N GLY A 952 -34.95 5.90 -30.01
CA GLY A 952 -33.81 6.38 -29.23
C GLY A 952 -32.51 6.48 -30.03
N GLU A 953 -32.56 6.39 -31.36
CA GLU A 953 -31.38 6.54 -32.24
C GLU A 953 -31.09 8.04 -32.49
N ILE A 954 -30.65 8.74 -31.44
CA ILE A 954 -30.37 10.19 -31.45
C ILE A 954 -28.88 10.50 -31.26
N ASP A 955 -28.02 9.50 -31.37
CA ASP A 955 -26.57 9.62 -31.14
C ASP A 955 -25.95 10.70 -32.01
N GLU A 956 -26.31 10.75 -33.29
CA GLU A 956 -25.80 11.74 -34.24
C GLU A 956 -26.19 13.17 -33.86
N LEU A 957 -27.42 13.38 -33.36
CA LEU A 957 -27.89 14.70 -32.94
C LEU A 957 -27.17 15.17 -31.66
N ILE A 958 -26.99 14.27 -30.69
CA ILE A 958 -26.26 14.55 -29.44
C ILE A 958 -24.78 14.83 -29.74
N GLN A 959 -24.12 13.99 -30.54
CA GLN A 959 -22.71 14.15 -30.91
C GLN A 959 -22.45 15.43 -31.70
N ALA A 960 -23.32 15.78 -32.66
CA ALA A 960 -23.21 17.03 -33.39
C ALA A 960 -23.30 18.24 -32.44
N SER A 961 -24.22 18.21 -31.48
CA SER A 961 -24.35 19.27 -30.49
C SER A 961 -23.11 19.37 -29.59
N LEU A 962 -22.50 18.25 -29.21
CA LEU A 962 -21.31 18.20 -28.37
C LEU A 962 -20.07 18.71 -29.10
N ARG A 963 -19.89 18.35 -30.38
CA ARG A 963 -18.80 18.87 -31.21
C ARG A 963 -18.87 20.38 -31.34
N LEU A 964 -20.07 20.92 -31.61
CA LEU A 964 -20.30 22.36 -31.67
C LEU A 964 -19.97 23.06 -30.35
N ARG A 965 -20.30 22.43 -29.21
CA ARG A 965 -20.14 23.01 -27.87
C ARG A 965 -18.71 22.93 -27.31
N LEU A 966 -17.94 21.92 -27.70
CA LEU A 966 -16.59 21.65 -27.19
C LEU A 966 -15.46 22.13 -28.13
N GLY A 967 -15.78 22.64 -29.32
CA GLY A 967 -14.84 23.38 -30.18
C GLY A 967 -13.76 22.55 -30.89
N GLY A 968 -13.98 21.27 -31.17
CA GLY A 968 -12.99 20.41 -31.86
C GLY A 968 -13.08 20.45 -33.39
N PRO A 969 -11.96 20.26 -34.13
CA PRO A 969 -11.97 20.10 -35.58
C PRO A 969 -12.72 18.81 -35.99
N PRO A 970 -13.23 18.71 -37.24
CA PRO A 970 -13.80 17.47 -37.74
C PRO A 970 -12.73 16.38 -37.76
N ASP A 971 -12.98 15.27 -37.07
CA ASP A 971 -12.15 14.06 -37.17
C ASP A 971 -12.41 13.40 -38.55
N PRO A 972 -11.40 13.22 -39.41
CA PRO A 972 -11.56 12.57 -40.72
C PRO A 972 -12.00 11.11 -40.65
N ALA A 973 -12.02 10.46 -39.47
CA ALA A 973 -12.45 9.08 -39.31
C ALA A 973 -13.98 8.83 -39.42
N TYR A 974 -14.80 9.88 -39.51
CA TYR A 974 -16.27 9.78 -39.57
C TYR A 974 -16.92 10.63 -40.68
N ASP A 975 -16.22 10.85 -41.80
CA ASP A 975 -16.89 11.27 -43.05
C ASP A 975 -17.58 10.05 -43.68
N VAL A 976 -18.75 9.70 -43.15
CA VAL A 976 -19.74 8.94 -43.91
C VAL A 976 -20.74 9.97 -44.40
N GLY A 977 -20.47 10.54 -45.57
CA GLY A 977 -21.38 11.46 -46.24
C GLY A 977 -22.82 10.92 -46.27
N PRO A 978 -23.82 11.81 -46.37
CA PRO A 978 -25.22 11.43 -46.30
C PRO A 978 -25.49 10.41 -47.40
N SER A 979 -26.01 9.25 -46.98
CA SER A 979 -26.77 8.28 -47.77
C SER A 979 -26.77 8.51 -49.28
N GLY A 980 -26.12 7.61 -50.03
CA GLY A 980 -26.20 7.56 -51.49
C GLY A 980 -27.63 7.75 -52.00
N VAL A 981 -27.87 8.93 -52.56
CA VAL A 981 -28.91 9.20 -53.55
C VAL A 981 -28.14 9.68 -54.78
N PRO A 982 -28.26 9.02 -55.93
CA PRO A 982 -27.51 9.42 -57.11
C PRO A 982 -28.01 10.78 -57.58
N SER A 983 -27.16 11.81 -57.46
CA SER A 983 -27.34 13.07 -58.15
C SER A 983 -27.19 12.79 -59.65
N LYS A 984 -28.30 12.91 -60.39
CA LYS A 984 -28.30 12.90 -61.84
C LYS A 984 -27.31 13.96 -62.34
N GLU A 985 -26.32 13.50 -63.09
CA GLU A 985 -25.54 14.33 -63.99
C GLU A 985 -26.50 15.13 -64.87
N THR A 986 -26.40 16.45 -64.80
CA THR A 986 -26.89 17.33 -65.85
C THR A 986 -25.68 17.59 -66.72
N THR A 987 -25.59 16.89 -67.83
CA THR A 987 -24.74 17.22 -68.97
C THR A 987 -25.16 18.58 -69.50
N THR A 988 -24.28 19.58 -69.49
CA THR A 988 -23.99 20.45 -70.64
C THR A 988 -22.89 21.47 -70.30
N GLU A 989 -21.83 21.40 -71.12
CA GLU A 989 -20.78 22.39 -71.47
C GLU A 989 -19.96 23.08 -70.39
#